data_AF-A0A1C0VRW4-F1
#
_entry.id   AF-A0A1C0VRW4-F1
#
_cell.length_a   1.000
_cell.length_b   1.000
_cell.length_c   1.000
_cell.angle_alpha   90.00
_cell.angle_beta   90.00
_cell.angle_gamma   90.00
#
_symmetry.space_group_name_H-M   'P 1'
#
loop_
_entity.id
_entity.type
_entity.pdbx_description
1 polymer ?
#
loop_
_entity_poly.entity_id
_entity_poly.type
_entity_poly.pdbx_seq_one_letter_code
_entity_poly.pdbx_strand_id
1 'polypeptide(L)'
;MTAYSIVLKPVYSRPADSLPPGVTLPERWDSLSWHQVETLEAIRNANIDVIINTAMTGDGKSLAAYLAAMTNYTYTLAAYPTNELARDQEKQVTGYKAQFKPKNDPQIYRLTAAILEDFIETKKLSSKLAGLIDRANNSEILLTNPDIFHYIHDFRYLRRNQAGQGDNADRLFAKIDNSYELFIFDEFHVFSSPQITSILNAMLLIKHTFPGKKFLFLSATPNDLLQEFLSRCGLRYYAIDPVKQDAYRFSHTDKWRQISYPINLSFPQQLEPNLRSSYDWILENAETIILKFFQDHPGRSKGAIILNSIASVKKLVTKLKAIFAPLGLKVMENTGLTGETEKSMSVENADLLVGTSTIDVGVDFRINFLVFEAADAGNFIQRFGRLGRHEGFDIYQAYALLPNFIVERLFEAEKHPLEDGETYDRITFSNAIRDHYGYVNEFRQYPKRWGAIQSACVHLELKRFYMQQTYSQPAEKFETDIENALEISIKQMYAQLFRCMEKEKKKIIEEARSFRGISQLDCGIYDATNRDEPEKERFKTYNLPSLLSNFYFEWMEKADFMEQAKKAGLGISRFDKALCYLKLTGYREVREDWQFYCSRDDLREIAQSGKVQILKDLEITGGSNDITKALSRRGLVCFISDRDRATLRAKCGLPIHFQAYGLSDRIHGKPNYTIAFGRSALLLETLIWHWKPQEDEGWIC
;
A
#
# COMPACT_ATOMS: atom_id res chain seq x y z
N MET A 1 28.35 12.80 -19.77
CA MET A 1 28.07 11.56 -19.02
C MET A 1 27.49 10.57 -19.99
N THR A 2 27.95 9.31 -19.95
CA THR A 2 27.41 8.22 -20.75
C THR A 2 26.15 7.68 -20.06
N ALA A 3 25.09 7.46 -20.82
CA ALA A 3 23.86 6.85 -20.36
C ALA A 3 23.45 5.80 -21.39
N TYR A 4 22.98 4.64 -20.94
CA TYR A 4 22.33 3.70 -21.84
C TYR A 4 20.93 4.20 -22.17
N SER A 5 20.46 3.91 -23.37
CA SER A 5 19.17 4.35 -23.87
C SER A 5 18.47 3.21 -24.60
N ILE A 6 17.15 3.10 -24.43
CA ILE A 6 16.32 2.19 -25.19
C ILE A 6 15.02 2.89 -25.60
N VAL A 7 14.35 2.35 -26.61
CA VAL A 7 13.01 2.79 -26.99
C VAL A 7 11.99 1.70 -26.67
N LEU A 8 10.90 2.08 -26.02
CA LEU A 8 9.79 1.16 -25.75
C LEU A 8 8.69 1.39 -26.78
N LYS A 9 8.22 0.29 -27.37
CA LYS A 9 7.13 0.29 -28.34
C LYS A 9 5.82 0.80 -27.72
N PRO A 10 4.91 1.38 -28.54
CA PRO A 10 3.57 1.68 -28.09
C PRO A 10 2.81 0.38 -27.74
N VAL A 11 1.71 0.50 -26.99
CA VAL A 11 0.83 -0.63 -26.69
C VAL A 11 -0.58 -0.30 -27.15
N TYR A 12 -1.18 -1.24 -27.86
CA TYR A 12 -2.56 -1.21 -28.30
C TYR A 12 -3.34 -2.35 -27.65
N SER A 13 -4.52 -2.06 -27.13
CA SER A 13 -5.44 -3.03 -26.51
C SER A 13 -6.52 -3.46 -27.48
N ARG A 14 -6.83 -4.76 -27.45
CA ARG A 14 -7.84 -5.39 -28.32
C ARG A 14 -9.25 -4.87 -27.98
N PRO A 15 -10.02 -4.37 -28.96
CA PRO A 15 -11.44 -4.09 -28.75
C PRO A 15 -12.23 -5.39 -28.59
N ALA A 16 -13.31 -5.36 -27.84
CA ALA A 16 -14.23 -6.49 -27.73
C ALA A 16 -14.95 -6.72 -29.07
N ASP A 17 -15.12 -7.99 -29.45
CA ASP A 17 -15.77 -8.36 -30.71
C ASP A 17 -17.28 -8.06 -30.70
N SER A 18 -17.91 -8.15 -29.52
CA SER A 18 -19.32 -7.85 -29.30
C SER A 18 -19.57 -7.34 -27.88
N LEU A 19 -20.66 -6.58 -27.70
CA LEU A 19 -21.09 -6.14 -26.37
C LEU A 19 -21.97 -7.21 -25.70
N PRO A 20 -21.80 -7.45 -24.39
CA PRO A 20 -22.69 -8.32 -23.64
C PRO A 20 -24.14 -7.83 -23.67
N PRO A 21 -25.13 -8.74 -23.60
CA PRO A 21 -26.53 -8.37 -23.53
C PRO A 21 -26.82 -7.37 -22.38
N GLY A 22 -27.65 -6.37 -22.67
CA GLY A 22 -28.05 -5.34 -21.71
C GLY A 22 -27.03 -4.21 -21.49
N VAL A 23 -25.88 -4.24 -22.17
CA VAL A 23 -24.91 -3.14 -22.12
C VAL A 23 -25.21 -2.15 -23.24
N THR A 24 -25.47 -0.90 -22.87
CA THR A 24 -25.55 0.23 -23.82
C THR A 24 -24.36 1.16 -23.56
N LEU A 25 -23.57 1.43 -24.59
CA LEU A 25 -22.42 2.33 -24.47
C LEU A 25 -22.84 3.80 -24.58
N PRO A 26 -22.08 4.73 -23.98
CA PRO A 26 -22.23 6.16 -24.24
C PRO A 26 -22.08 6.50 -25.73
N GLU A 27 -22.75 7.56 -26.20
CA GLU A 27 -22.84 7.95 -27.63
C GLU A 27 -21.50 8.11 -28.38
N ARG A 28 -20.39 8.31 -27.67
CA ARG A 28 -19.04 8.52 -28.26
C ARG A 28 -18.12 7.31 -28.15
N TRP A 29 -18.64 6.16 -27.72
CA TRP A 29 -17.84 4.97 -27.47
C TRP A 29 -18.19 3.89 -28.49
N ASP A 30 -17.21 3.55 -29.33
CA ASP A 30 -17.41 2.57 -30.40
C ASP A 30 -17.30 1.12 -29.89
N SER A 31 -16.53 0.88 -28.83
CA SER A 31 -16.32 -0.44 -28.23
C SER A 31 -15.78 -0.37 -26.80
N LEU A 32 -15.81 -1.51 -26.10
CA LEU A 32 -15.05 -1.75 -24.86
C LEU A 32 -13.75 -2.49 -25.19
N SER A 33 -12.74 -2.45 -24.32
CA SER A 33 -11.61 -3.38 -24.44
C SER A 33 -12.07 -4.82 -24.15
N TRP A 34 -11.45 -5.82 -24.77
CA TRP A 34 -11.77 -7.25 -24.58
C TRP A 34 -11.84 -7.63 -23.09
N HIS A 35 -10.83 -7.26 -22.29
CA HIS A 35 -10.77 -7.61 -20.87
C HIS A 35 -11.92 -7.00 -20.03
N GLN A 36 -12.53 -5.90 -20.49
CA GLN A 36 -13.65 -5.24 -19.81
C GLN A 36 -14.93 -6.05 -19.98
N VAL A 37 -15.15 -6.59 -21.18
CA VAL A 37 -16.26 -7.51 -21.49
C VAL A 37 -16.10 -8.81 -20.71
N GLU A 38 -14.93 -9.44 -20.77
CA GLU A 38 -14.64 -10.67 -20.02
C GLU A 38 -14.87 -10.51 -18.51
N THR A 39 -14.53 -9.33 -17.97
CA THR A 39 -14.76 -9.04 -16.54
C THR A 39 -16.24 -9.01 -16.23
N LEU A 40 -17.05 -8.34 -17.05
CA LEU A 40 -18.49 -8.27 -16.85
C LEU A 40 -19.15 -9.66 -16.99
N GLU A 41 -18.72 -10.46 -17.95
CA GLU A 41 -19.20 -11.83 -18.14
C GLU A 41 -18.81 -12.73 -16.97
N ALA A 42 -17.58 -12.62 -16.47
CA ALA A 42 -17.12 -13.36 -15.29
C ALA A 42 -17.90 -12.97 -14.02
N ILE A 43 -18.22 -11.69 -13.84
CA ILE A 43 -19.08 -11.21 -12.73
C ILE A 43 -20.48 -11.84 -12.83
N ARG A 44 -21.06 -11.92 -14.04
CA ARG A 44 -22.39 -12.49 -14.29
C ARG A 44 -22.42 -14.03 -14.19
N ASN A 45 -21.27 -14.69 -14.24
CA ASN A 45 -21.20 -16.15 -14.21
C ASN A 45 -21.35 -16.70 -12.79
N ALA A 46 -22.44 -17.43 -12.51
CA ALA A 46 -22.72 -18.05 -11.21
C ALA A 46 -21.66 -19.10 -10.77
N ASN A 47 -20.83 -19.58 -11.71
CA ASN A 47 -19.78 -20.57 -11.45
C ASN A 47 -18.42 -19.98 -11.03
N ILE A 48 -18.32 -18.64 -10.95
CA ILE A 48 -17.09 -17.94 -10.60
C ILE A 48 -17.34 -17.15 -9.31
N ASP A 49 -16.53 -17.36 -8.29
CA ASP A 49 -16.61 -16.60 -7.02
C ASP A 49 -15.61 -15.43 -7.02
N VAL A 50 -14.44 -15.66 -7.63
CA VAL A 50 -13.32 -14.71 -7.64
C VAL A 50 -12.86 -14.42 -9.07
N ILE A 51 -12.71 -13.15 -9.41
CA ILE A 51 -12.22 -12.68 -10.70
C ILE A 51 -10.89 -11.97 -10.47
N ILE A 52 -9.87 -12.30 -11.26
CA ILE A 52 -8.57 -11.61 -11.25
C ILE A 52 -8.36 -10.99 -12.61
N ASN A 53 -8.35 -9.66 -12.72
CA ASN A 53 -8.08 -8.97 -13.98
C ASN A 53 -6.64 -8.43 -14.00
N THR A 54 -5.82 -8.97 -14.91
CA THR A 54 -4.40 -8.61 -15.05
C THR A 54 -4.09 -7.62 -16.17
N ALA A 55 -5.09 -6.91 -16.70
CA ALA A 55 -4.87 -5.91 -17.74
C ALA A 55 -3.85 -4.84 -17.32
N MET A 56 -3.12 -4.30 -18.29
CA MET A 56 -2.05 -3.32 -18.05
C MET A 56 -2.63 -2.02 -17.48
N THR A 57 -1.78 -1.24 -16.82
CA THR A 57 -2.20 0.07 -16.34
C THR A 57 -2.46 1.01 -17.51
N GLY A 58 -3.58 1.75 -17.48
CA GLY A 58 -4.07 2.54 -18.62
C GLY A 58 -5.10 1.82 -19.50
N ASP A 59 -5.24 0.49 -19.40
CA ASP A 59 -6.23 -0.24 -20.22
C ASP A 59 -7.68 -0.13 -19.69
N GLY A 60 -7.90 0.54 -18.56
CA GLY A 60 -9.26 0.77 -18.05
C GLY A 60 -9.81 -0.38 -17.20
N LYS A 61 -8.96 -0.99 -16.35
CA LYS A 61 -9.41 -1.92 -15.28
C LYS A 61 -10.51 -1.31 -14.40
N SER A 62 -10.39 -0.04 -14.05
CA SER A 62 -11.40 0.65 -13.25
C SER A 62 -12.77 0.67 -13.94
N LEU A 63 -12.82 0.92 -15.26
CA LEU A 63 -14.08 0.83 -16.01
C LEU A 63 -14.65 -0.58 -15.94
N ALA A 64 -13.84 -1.61 -16.22
CA ALA A 64 -14.24 -3.02 -16.14
C ALA A 64 -14.92 -3.35 -14.81
N ALA A 65 -14.38 -2.82 -13.71
CA ALA A 65 -14.86 -3.08 -12.37
C ALA A 65 -16.23 -2.47 -12.06
N TYR A 66 -16.55 -1.33 -12.67
CA TYR A 66 -17.81 -0.61 -12.44
C TYR A 66 -18.88 -0.85 -13.49
N LEU A 67 -18.58 -1.56 -14.59
CA LEU A 67 -19.58 -1.87 -15.62
C LEU A 67 -20.82 -2.55 -15.04
N ALA A 68 -20.67 -3.49 -14.10
CA ALA A 68 -21.80 -4.16 -13.45
C ALA A 68 -22.69 -3.19 -12.67
N ALA A 69 -22.10 -2.26 -11.92
CA ALA A 69 -22.84 -1.24 -11.19
C ALA A 69 -23.57 -0.26 -12.15
N MET A 70 -22.93 0.11 -13.25
CA MET A 70 -23.48 1.07 -14.22
C MET A 70 -24.55 0.46 -15.15
N THR A 71 -24.50 -0.85 -15.41
CA THR A 71 -25.40 -1.50 -16.39
C THR A 71 -26.45 -2.38 -15.74
N ASN A 72 -26.17 -2.97 -14.57
CA ASN A 72 -27.02 -3.95 -13.90
C ASN A 72 -27.43 -3.54 -12.49
N TYR A 73 -27.07 -2.34 -12.02
CA TYR A 73 -27.38 -1.86 -10.67
C TYR A 73 -26.84 -2.77 -9.55
N THR A 74 -25.67 -3.38 -9.78
CA THR A 74 -24.98 -4.22 -8.79
C THR A 74 -24.40 -3.36 -7.67
N TYR A 75 -24.87 -3.59 -6.43
CA TYR A 75 -24.32 -2.92 -5.24
C TYR A 75 -22.86 -3.33 -5.04
N THR A 76 -21.97 -2.34 -4.98
CA THR A 76 -20.52 -2.53 -5.07
C THR A 76 -19.79 -1.89 -3.89
N LEU A 77 -18.94 -2.66 -3.22
CA LEU A 77 -17.98 -2.15 -2.24
C LEU A 77 -16.58 -2.25 -2.82
N ALA A 78 -15.92 -1.13 -3.03
CA ALA A 78 -14.57 -1.08 -3.59
C ALA A 78 -13.54 -0.62 -2.57
N ALA A 79 -12.47 -1.38 -2.42
CA ALA A 79 -11.40 -1.15 -1.48
C ALA A 79 -10.10 -0.72 -2.20
N TYR A 80 -9.59 0.45 -1.84
CA TYR A 80 -8.40 1.06 -2.41
C TYR A 80 -7.26 1.15 -1.39
N PRO A 81 -6.03 0.76 -1.76
CA PRO A 81 -4.89 0.75 -0.83
C PRO A 81 -4.50 2.14 -0.30
N THR A 82 -4.81 3.23 -0.98
CA THR A 82 -4.51 4.60 -0.50
C THR A 82 -5.78 5.45 -0.49
N ASN A 83 -5.83 6.44 0.41
CA ASN A 83 -6.96 7.37 0.48
C ASN A 83 -7.02 8.27 -0.76
N GLU A 84 -5.85 8.58 -1.32
CA GLU A 84 -5.66 9.32 -2.56
C GLU A 84 -6.28 8.57 -3.75
N LEU A 85 -5.96 7.27 -3.91
CA LEU A 85 -6.57 6.44 -4.94
C LEU A 85 -8.09 6.36 -4.75
N ALA A 86 -8.57 6.16 -3.52
CA ALA A 86 -10.01 6.13 -3.26
C ALA A 86 -10.73 7.41 -3.73
N ARG A 87 -10.07 8.57 -3.57
CA ARG A 87 -10.61 9.87 -3.98
C ARG A 87 -10.56 10.07 -5.49
N ASP A 88 -9.48 9.67 -6.14
CA ASP A 88 -9.38 9.69 -7.59
C ASP A 88 -10.49 8.81 -8.23
N GLN A 89 -10.69 7.64 -7.66
CA GLN A 89 -11.71 6.70 -8.10
C GLN A 89 -13.13 7.20 -7.82
N GLU A 90 -13.37 7.96 -6.75
CA GLU A 90 -14.64 8.67 -6.54
C GLU A 90 -14.98 9.61 -7.71
N LYS A 91 -14.00 10.40 -8.18
CA LYS A 91 -14.17 11.26 -9.36
C LYS A 91 -14.44 10.41 -10.61
N GLN A 92 -13.68 9.33 -10.80
CA GLN A 92 -13.79 8.47 -11.98
C GLN A 92 -15.15 7.76 -12.07
N VAL A 93 -15.62 7.16 -10.99
CA VAL A 93 -16.93 6.48 -10.93
C VAL A 93 -18.08 7.46 -11.12
N THR A 94 -17.96 8.68 -10.57
CA THR A 94 -18.92 9.76 -10.83
C THR A 94 -18.93 10.15 -12.31
N GLY A 95 -17.75 10.18 -12.95
CA GLY A 95 -17.61 10.38 -14.39
C GLY A 95 -18.33 9.29 -15.20
N TYR A 96 -18.14 8.02 -14.84
CA TYR A 96 -18.86 6.90 -15.47
C TYR A 96 -20.37 7.02 -15.31
N LYS A 97 -20.85 7.36 -14.12
CA LYS A 97 -22.27 7.61 -13.85
C LYS A 97 -22.84 8.69 -14.79
N ALA A 98 -22.11 9.79 -14.99
CA ALA A 98 -22.52 10.86 -15.89
C ALA A 98 -22.53 10.46 -17.38
N GLN A 99 -21.62 9.57 -17.78
CA GLN A 99 -21.49 9.09 -19.16
C GLN A 99 -22.53 8.01 -19.50
N PHE A 100 -22.63 6.98 -18.65
CA PHE A 100 -23.54 5.84 -18.85
C PHE A 100 -25.00 6.19 -18.55
N LYS A 101 -25.25 7.18 -17.68
CA LYS A 101 -26.59 7.58 -17.21
C LYS A 101 -27.43 6.34 -16.83
N PRO A 102 -26.97 5.56 -15.83
CA PRO A 102 -27.62 4.32 -15.45
C PRO A 102 -29.10 4.55 -15.14
N LYS A 103 -29.96 3.59 -15.52
CA LYS A 103 -31.42 3.70 -15.32
C LYS A 103 -31.79 3.99 -13.87
N ASN A 104 -31.06 3.38 -12.94
CA ASN A 104 -31.12 3.68 -11.52
C ASN A 104 -29.92 4.56 -11.19
N ASP A 105 -30.13 5.65 -10.46
CA ASP A 105 -29.08 6.62 -10.12
C ASP A 105 -28.29 6.18 -8.86
N PRO A 106 -27.16 5.45 -8.97
CA PRO A 106 -26.50 4.89 -7.79
C PRO A 106 -25.93 6.00 -6.91
N GLN A 107 -26.10 5.88 -5.60
CA GLN A 107 -25.44 6.75 -4.64
C GLN A 107 -24.01 6.26 -4.42
N ILE A 108 -23.05 7.15 -4.69
CA ILE A 108 -21.62 6.88 -4.60
C ILE A 108 -21.09 7.63 -3.38
N TYR A 109 -20.47 6.92 -2.45
CA TYR A 109 -19.86 7.52 -1.27
C TYR A 109 -18.48 6.96 -1.01
N ARG A 110 -17.53 7.85 -0.70
CA ARG A 110 -16.23 7.48 -0.16
C ARG A 110 -16.24 7.47 1.37
N LEU A 111 -15.56 6.48 1.96
CA LEU A 111 -15.45 6.29 3.40
C LEU A 111 -14.03 5.89 3.80
N THR A 112 -13.33 6.80 4.46
CA THR A 112 -12.04 6.56 5.12
C THR A 112 -12.21 6.67 6.64
N ALA A 113 -11.19 6.31 7.42
CA ALA A 113 -11.25 6.45 8.88
C ALA A 113 -11.49 7.92 9.31
N ALA A 114 -10.85 8.88 8.64
CA ALA A 114 -11.02 10.30 8.90
C ALA A 114 -12.45 10.76 8.54
N ILE A 115 -12.94 10.40 7.35
CA ILE A 115 -14.32 10.75 6.93
C ILE A 115 -15.35 10.13 7.88
N LEU A 116 -15.13 8.89 8.33
CA LEU A 116 -16.02 8.22 9.27
C LEU A 116 -16.08 8.96 10.62
N GLU A 117 -14.95 9.44 11.13
CA GLU A 117 -14.88 10.22 12.38
C GLU A 117 -15.62 11.54 12.24
N ASP A 118 -15.30 12.32 11.21
CA ASP A 118 -15.95 13.61 10.93
C ASP A 118 -17.47 13.43 10.72
N PHE A 119 -17.86 12.34 10.07
CA PHE A 119 -19.25 11.98 9.82
C PHE A 119 -20.02 11.66 11.11
N ILE A 120 -19.42 10.88 12.02
CA ILE A 120 -20.00 10.54 13.32
C ILE A 120 -20.21 11.79 14.16
N GLU A 121 -19.22 12.68 14.19
CA GLU A 121 -19.31 13.94 14.94
C GLU A 121 -20.40 14.84 14.36
N THR A 122 -20.38 15.06 13.04
CA THR A 122 -21.34 15.92 12.33
C THR A 122 -22.78 15.43 12.49
N LYS A 123 -23.01 14.12 12.37
CA LYS A 123 -24.34 13.51 12.52
C LYS A 123 -24.69 13.13 13.96
N LYS A 124 -23.80 13.40 14.93
CA LYS A 124 -23.96 13.03 16.35
C LYS A 124 -24.29 11.55 16.54
N LEU A 125 -23.64 10.67 15.77
CA LEU A 125 -23.84 9.23 15.85
C LEU A 125 -23.17 8.65 17.09
N SER A 126 -23.73 7.56 17.64
CA SER A 126 -23.24 6.99 18.90
C SER A 126 -21.92 6.22 18.80
N SER A 127 -21.51 5.81 17.60
CA SER A 127 -20.34 4.94 17.41
C SER A 127 -19.88 4.83 15.95
N LYS A 128 -18.66 4.29 15.75
CA LYS A 128 -18.15 3.88 14.43
C LYS A 128 -19.05 2.86 13.73
N LEU A 129 -19.61 1.92 14.49
CA LEU A 129 -20.60 0.96 13.98
C LEU A 129 -21.85 1.66 13.43
N ALA A 130 -22.41 2.65 14.14
CA ALA A 130 -23.58 3.38 13.67
C ALA A 130 -23.28 4.17 12.38
N GLY A 131 -22.10 4.80 12.30
CA GLY A 131 -21.64 5.47 11.09
C GLY A 131 -21.48 4.52 9.89
N LEU A 132 -20.89 3.35 10.09
CA LEU A 132 -20.72 2.35 9.04
C LEU A 132 -22.06 1.80 8.53
N ILE A 133 -23.00 1.51 9.42
CA ILE A 133 -24.35 1.06 9.05
C ILE A 133 -25.09 2.15 8.27
N ASP A 134 -25.02 3.40 8.70
CA ASP A 134 -25.64 4.52 7.98
C ASP A 134 -25.09 4.65 6.56
N ARG A 135 -23.75 4.66 6.41
CA ARG A 135 -23.11 4.71 5.09
C ARG A 135 -23.60 3.56 4.22
N ALA A 136 -23.60 2.33 4.74
CA ALA A 136 -24.05 1.16 3.99
C ALA A 136 -25.55 1.15 3.64
N ASN A 137 -26.40 1.83 4.40
CA ASN A 137 -27.82 1.99 4.06
C ASN A 137 -28.06 2.98 2.91
N ASN A 138 -27.10 3.87 2.65
CA ASN A 138 -27.27 5.00 1.74
C ASN A 138 -26.26 4.98 0.59
N SER A 139 -25.60 3.84 0.33
CA SER A 139 -24.64 3.71 -0.78
C SER A 139 -24.85 2.43 -1.56
N GLU A 140 -25.20 2.59 -2.84
CA GLU A 140 -25.10 1.52 -3.84
C GLU A 140 -23.63 1.24 -4.19
N ILE A 141 -22.80 2.29 -4.18
CA ILE A 141 -21.36 2.19 -4.42
C ILE A 141 -20.62 2.80 -3.24
N LEU A 142 -19.95 1.96 -2.46
CA LEU A 142 -19.14 2.37 -1.31
C LEU A 142 -17.64 2.22 -1.62
N LEU A 143 -16.94 3.35 -1.70
CA LEU A 143 -15.50 3.39 -1.92
C LEU A 143 -14.81 3.51 -0.56
N THR A 144 -13.96 2.57 -0.20
CA THR A 144 -13.29 2.54 1.10
C THR A 144 -11.85 2.04 0.99
N ASN A 145 -11.23 1.73 2.11
CA ASN A 145 -9.92 1.09 2.15
C ASN A 145 -10.03 -0.36 2.67
N PRO A 146 -9.05 -1.22 2.33
CA PRO A 146 -9.00 -2.59 2.78
C PRO A 146 -8.97 -2.73 4.32
N ASP A 147 -8.48 -1.71 5.04
CA ASP A 147 -8.43 -1.69 6.50
C ASP A 147 -9.83 -1.70 7.11
N ILE A 148 -10.74 -0.82 6.64
CA ILE A 148 -12.14 -0.79 7.09
C ILE A 148 -12.82 -2.12 6.76
N PHE A 149 -12.63 -2.62 5.53
CA PHE A 149 -13.15 -3.93 5.12
C PHE A 149 -12.67 -5.05 6.05
N HIS A 150 -11.37 -5.14 6.31
CA HIS A 150 -10.80 -6.13 7.24
C HIS A 150 -11.35 -5.96 8.65
N TYR A 151 -11.39 -4.74 9.20
CA TYR A 151 -11.83 -4.51 10.58
C TYR A 151 -13.34 -4.73 10.81
N ILE A 152 -14.16 -4.67 9.76
CA ILE A 152 -15.55 -5.15 9.79
C ILE A 152 -15.58 -6.66 10.03
N HIS A 153 -14.83 -7.42 9.22
CA HIS A 153 -14.80 -8.89 9.25
C HIS A 153 -13.94 -9.48 10.38
N ASP A 154 -13.05 -8.68 10.99
CA ASP A 154 -12.30 -9.01 12.21
C ASP A 154 -13.01 -8.50 13.49
N PHE A 155 -14.27 -8.06 13.40
CA PHE A 155 -15.15 -7.70 14.52
C PHE A 155 -14.65 -6.53 15.40
N ARG A 156 -13.90 -5.58 14.82
CA ARG A 156 -13.22 -4.50 15.58
C ARG A 156 -14.05 -3.26 15.84
N TYR A 157 -15.18 -3.08 15.16
CA TYR A 157 -16.05 -1.92 15.34
C TYR A 157 -17.19 -2.14 16.36
N LEU A 158 -17.22 -3.29 17.03
CA LEU A 158 -18.24 -3.63 18.01
C LEU A 158 -17.95 -3.00 19.38
N ARG A 159 -18.97 -2.49 20.07
CA ARG A 159 -18.83 -2.07 21.48
C ARG A 159 -19.07 -3.26 22.38
N ARG A 160 -18.11 -3.56 23.25
CA ARG A 160 -18.19 -4.66 24.22
C ARG A 160 -17.64 -4.19 25.56
N ASN A 161 -18.28 -4.60 26.65
CA ASN A 161 -17.77 -4.39 28.00
C ASN A 161 -16.63 -5.38 28.32
N GLN A 162 -16.05 -5.29 29.52
CA GLN A 162 -14.95 -6.16 29.95
C GLN A 162 -15.34 -7.65 30.01
N ALA A 163 -16.63 -7.96 30.21
CA ALA A 163 -17.18 -9.31 30.16
C ALA A 163 -17.48 -9.80 28.73
N GLY A 164 -17.15 -8.99 27.70
CA GLY A 164 -17.36 -9.32 26.29
C GLY A 164 -18.81 -9.22 25.81
N GLN A 165 -19.72 -8.69 26.64
CA GLN A 165 -21.12 -8.44 26.30
C GLN A 165 -21.27 -7.06 25.64
N GLY A 166 -22.17 -6.92 24.67
CA GLY A 166 -22.40 -5.66 23.96
C GLY A 166 -23.08 -5.86 22.61
N ASP A 167 -22.63 -5.14 21.58
CA ASP A 167 -23.16 -5.29 20.21
C ASP A 167 -22.99 -6.74 19.72
N ASN A 168 -24.04 -7.29 19.08
CA ASN A 168 -23.98 -8.61 18.43
C ASN A 168 -22.87 -8.64 17.38
N ALA A 169 -22.16 -9.76 17.28
CA ALA A 169 -20.97 -9.86 16.44
C ALA A 169 -21.28 -9.73 14.95
N ASP A 170 -22.45 -10.19 14.52
CA ASP A 170 -22.90 -10.15 13.14
C ASP A 170 -23.54 -8.84 12.70
N ARG A 171 -23.96 -8.00 13.64
CA ARG A 171 -24.69 -6.76 13.37
C ARG A 171 -24.09 -5.93 12.23
N LEU A 172 -22.77 -5.84 12.17
CA LEU A 172 -22.08 -5.04 11.17
C LEU A 172 -21.76 -5.84 9.90
N PHE A 173 -21.06 -6.97 9.98
CA PHE A 173 -20.68 -7.72 8.78
C PHE A 173 -21.92 -8.21 8.02
N ALA A 174 -22.95 -8.70 8.71
CA ALA A 174 -24.19 -9.16 8.07
C ALA A 174 -24.90 -8.02 7.32
N LYS A 175 -24.87 -6.79 7.85
CA LYS A 175 -25.42 -5.63 7.15
C LYS A 175 -24.64 -5.33 5.87
N ILE A 176 -23.32 -5.31 5.93
CA ILE A 176 -22.46 -5.04 4.77
C ILE A 176 -22.64 -6.14 3.73
N ASP A 177 -22.47 -7.40 4.14
CA ASP A 177 -22.46 -8.55 3.25
C ASP A 177 -23.82 -8.80 2.61
N ASN A 178 -24.92 -8.48 3.31
CA ASN A 178 -26.25 -8.52 2.71
C ASN A 178 -26.48 -7.40 1.68
N SER A 179 -25.85 -6.23 1.86
CA SER A 179 -26.11 -5.05 1.00
C SER A 179 -25.32 -5.08 -0.30
N TYR A 180 -24.09 -5.59 -0.30
CA TYR A 180 -23.22 -5.58 -1.47
C TYR A 180 -23.13 -6.95 -2.12
N GLU A 181 -23.03 -6.98 -3.46
CA GLU A 181 -22.90 -8.20 -4.26
C GLU A 181 -21.48 -8.36 -4.83
N LEU A 182 -20.82 -7.23 -5.13
CA LEU A 182 -19.49 -7.17 -5.71
C LEU A 182 -18.52 -6.46 -4.75
N PHE A 183 -17.43 -7.14 -4.41
CA PHE A 183 -16.32 -6.60 -3.63
C PHE A 183 -15.10 -6.42 -4.52
N ILE A 184 -14.62 -5.19 -4.67
CA ILE A 184 -13.47 -4.86 -5.54
C ILE A 184 -12.24 -4.60 -4.69
N PHE A 185 -11.10 -5.19 -5.04
CA PHE A 185 -9.79 -4.88 -4.49
C PHE A 185 -8.88 -4.37 -5.61
N ASP A 186 -8.63 -3.06 -5.61
CA ASP A 186 -7.78 -2.44 -6.62
C ASP A 186 -6.31 -2.39 -6.21
N GLU A 187 -5.42 -2.33 -7.19
CA GLU A 187 -3.96 -2.34 -7.05
C GLU A 187 -3.48 -3.45 -6.09
N PHE A 188 -4.04 -4.65 -6.25
CA PHE A 188 -3.87 -5.76 -5.30
C PHE A 188 -2.42 -6.23 -5.14
N HIS A 189 -1.53 -5.95 -6.10
CA HIS A 189 -0.10 -6.24 -5.98
C HIS A 189 0.61 -5.53 -4.83
N VAL A 190 0.03 -4.45 -4.29
CA VAL A 190 0.57 -3.77 -3.09
C VAL A 190 0.37 -4.61 -1.82
N PHE A 191 -0.51 -5.62 -1.86
CA PHE A 191 -0.84 -6.43 -0.71
C PHE A 191 0.26 -7.47 -0.47
N SER A 192 0.91 -7.33 0.68
CA SER A 192 1.84 -8.31 1.22
C SER A 192 1.10 -9.51 1.81
N SER A 193 1.86 -10.58 2.10
CA SER A 193 1.33 -11.83 2.67
C SER A 193 0.39 -11.67 3.89
N PRO A 194 0.67 -10.78 4.87
CA PRO A 194 -0.29 -10.45 5.91
C PRO A 194 -1.67 -9.99 5.41
N GLN A 195 -1.69 -9.07 4.45
CA GLN A 195 -2.92 -8.45 3.94
C GLN A 195 -3.72 -9.44 3.10
N ILE A 196 -3.03 -10.28 2.31
CA ILE A 196 -3.64 -11.39 1.57
C ILE A 196 -4.37 -12.33 2.53
N THR A 197 -3.74 -12.68 3.66
CA THR A 197 -4.37 -13.52 4.69
C THR A 197 -5.60 -12.85 5.30
N SER A 198 -5.53 -11.54 5.55
CA SER A 198 -6.66 -10.78 6.07
C SER A 198 -7.86 -10.77 5.12
N ILE A 199 -7.61 -10.58 3.82
CA ILE A 199 -8.67 -10.63 2.79
C ILE A 199 -9.24 -12.05 2.64
N LEU A 200 -8.39 -13.08 2.63
CA LEU A 200 -8.83 -14.48 2.58
C LEU A 200 -9.79 -14.83 3.72
N ASN A 201 -9.46 -14.42 4.96
CA ASN A 201 -10.32 -14.61 6.12
C ASN A 201 -11.70 -13.97 5.93
N ALA A 202 -11.76 -12.74 5.42
CA ALA A 202 -13.02 -12.06 5.14
C ALA A 202 -13.80 -12.76 4.02
N MET A 203 -13.13 -13.16 2.93
CA MET A 203 -13.76 -13.88 1.81
C MET A 203 -14.38 -15.20 2.25
N LEU A 204 -13.68 -16.00 3.06
CA LEU A 204 -14.22 -17.27 3.56
C LEU A 204 -15.36 -17.05 4.56
N LEU A 205 -15.27 -16.01 5.40
CA LEU A 205 -16.39 -15.62 6.26
C LEU A 205 -17.63 -15.32 5.41
N ILE A 206 -17.52 -14.42 4.43
CA ILE A 206 -18.60 -14.02 3.52
C ILE A 206 -19.13 -15.25 2.75
N LYS A 207 -18.25 -16.07 2.17
CA LYS A 207 -18.61 -17.28 1.40
C LYS A 207 -19.58 -18.17 2.17
N HIS A 208 -19.36 -18.33 3.47
CA HIS A 208 -20.14 -19.25 4.30
C HIS A 208 -21.33 -18.61 5.00
N THR A 209 -21.33 -17.29 5.24
CA THR A 209 -22.45 -16.59 5.88
C THR A 209 -23.44 -16.00 4.87
N PHE A 210 -22.93 -15.49 3.74
CA PHE A 210 -23.69 -14.86 2.65
C PHE A 210 -23.19 -15.36 1.29
N PRO A 211 -23.57 -16.58 0.86
CA PRO A 211 -23.08 -17.16 -0.39
C PRO A 211 -23.54 -16.36 -1.62
N GLY A 212 -22.81 -16.51 -2.73
CA GLY A 212 -23.16 -15.91 -4.04
C GLY A 212 -22.51 -14.55 -4.33
N LYS A 213 -21.64 -14.05 -3.44
CA LYS A 213 -20.89 -12.80 -3.64
C LYS A 213 -19.75 -12.97 -4.62
N LYS A 214 -19.36 -11.86 -5.26
CA LYS A 214 -18.23 -11.80 -6.20
C LYS A 214 -17.09 -10.98 -5.62
N PHE A 215 -15.87 -11.46 -5.82
CA PHE A 215 -14.65 -10.74 -5.46
C PHE A 215 -13.83 -10.44 -6.72
N LEU A 216 -13.59 -9.17 -7.01
CA LEU A 216 -12.83 -8.73 -8.17
C LEU A 216 -11.50 -8.13 -7.73
N PHE A 217 -10.41 -8.77 -8.10
CA PHE A 217 -9.05 -8.30 -7.88
C PHE A 217 -8.51 -7.65 -9.15
N LEU A 218 -8.12 -6.38 -9.06
CA LEU A 218 -7.51 -5.64 -10.15
C LEU A 218 -6.01 -5.49 -9.86
N SER A 219 -5.17 -6.03 -10.72
CA SER A 219 -3.72 -5.88 -10.58
C SER A 219 -3.01 -6.28 -11.85
N ALA A 220 -2.12 -5.43 -12.37
CA ALA A 220 -1.30 -5.78 -13.53
C ALA A 220 -0.33 -6.96 -13.27
N THR A 221 -0.14 -7.36 -12.01
CA THR A 221 0.67 -8.52 -11.65
C THR A 221 -0.19 -9.55 -10.91
N PRO A 222 -0.22 -10.83 -11.36
CA PRO A 222 -0.89 -11.88 -10.62
C PRO A 222 -0.23 -12.08 -9.26
N ASN A 223 -1.01 -12.49 -8.27
CA ASN A 223 -0.50 -12.86 -6.96
C ASN A 223 -0.67 -14.37 -6.79
N ASP A 224 0.45 -15.10 -6.84
CA ASP A 224 0.43 -16.57 -6.82
C ASP A 224 -0.04 -17.09 -5.46
N LEU A 225 0.32 -16.41 -4.37
CA LEU A 225 -0.07 -16.80 -3.02
C LEU A 225 -1.60 -16.80 -2.85
N LEU A 226 -2.29 -15.78 -3.36
CA LEU A 226 -3.76 -15.76 -3.33
C LEU A 226 -4.33 -16.93 -4.14
N GLN A 227 -3.86 -17.15 -5.38
CA GLN A 227 -4.37 -18.22 -6.24
C GLN A 227 -4.15 -19.61 -5.63
N GLU A 228 -3.01 -19.84 -4.98
CA GLU A 228 -2.74 -21.06 -4.22
C GLU A 228 -3.79 -21.27 -3.11
N PHE A 229 -4.08 -20.22 -2.32
CA PHE A 229 -5.11 -20.30 -1.28
C PHE A 229 -6.51 -20.54 -1.84
N LEU A 230 -6.91 -19.83 -2.90
CA LEU A 230 -8.20 -20.03 -3.56
C LEU A 230 -8.37 -21.47 -4.05
N SER A 231 -7.33 -22.03 -4.66
CA SER A 231 -7.31 -23.43 -5.12
C SER A 231 -7.48 -24.41 -3.97
N ARG A 232 -6.75 -24.22 -2.87
CA ARG A 232 -6.76 -25.12 -1.71
C ARG A 232 -8.08 -25.11 -0.93
N CYS A 233 -8.74 -23.96 -0.83
CA CYS A 233 -10.06 -23.85 -0.19
C CYS A 233 -11.25 -24.04 -1.15
N GLY A 234 -10.99 -24.44 -2.40
CA GLY A 234 -12.03 -24.70 -3.39
C GLY A 234 -12.88 -23.48 -3.75
N LEU A 235 -12.33 -22.26 -3.66
CA LEU A 235 -12.97 -21.07 -4.20
C LEU A 235 -12.78 -21.03 -5.72
N ARG A 236 -13.88 -20.94 -6.47
CA ARG A 236 -13.84 -20.97 -7.93
C ARG A 236 -13.35 -19.63 -8.43
N TYR A 237 -12.18 -19.57 -9.06
CA TYR A 237 -11.62 -18.33 -9.55
C TYR A 237 -11.34 -18.36 -11.05
N TYR A 238 -11.38 -17.19 -11.68
CA TYR A 238 -11.07 -16.99 -13.09
C TYR A 238 -10.11 -15.82 -13.26
N ALA A 239 -8.97 -16.08 -13.93
CA ALA A 239 -7.95 -15.08 -14.22
C ALA A 239 -8.08 -14.60 -15.67
N ILE A 240 -8.39 -13.33 -15.85
CA ILE A 240 -8.44 -12.64 -17.13
C ILE A 240 -7.05 -12.09 -17.41
N ASP A 241 -6.37 -12.69 -18.37
CA ASP A 241 -4.99 -12.38 -18.74
C ASP A 241 -4.90 -11.95 -20.21
N PRO A 242 -4.92 -10.65 -20.51
CA PRO A 242 -4.85 -10.15 -21.88
C PRO A 242 -3.53 -10.51 -22.59
N VAL A 243 -2.44 -10.74 -21.85
CA VAL A 243 -1.17 -11.17 -22.45
C VAL A 243 -1.31 -12.60 -22.98
N LYS A 244 -1.83 -13.51 -22.16
CA LYS A 244 -2.04 -14.92 -22.57
C LYS A 244 -3.07 -15.07 -23.69
N GLN A 245 -4.01 -14.13 -23.80
CA GLN A 245 -5.04 -14.11 -24.85
C GLN A 245 -4.65 -13.31 -26.09
N ASP A 246 -3.36 -12.93 -26.20
CA ASP A 246 -2.83 -12.18 -27.34
C ASP A 246 -3.63 -10.89 -27.63
N ALA A 247 -4.13 -10.25 -26.57
CA ALA A 247 -4.99 -9.06 -26.61
C ALA A 247 -4.20 -7.75 -26.52
N TYR A 248 -2.88 -7.80 -26.75
CA TYR A 248 -2.03 -6.62 -26.93
C TYR A 248 -1.25 -6.66 -28.25
N ARG A 249 -1.04 -5.48 -28.85
CA ARG A 249 -0.16 -5.27 -30.01
C ARG A 249 0.84 -4.16 -29.73
N PHE A 250 2.04 -4.29 -30.29
CA PHE A 250 3.15 -3.34 -30.08
C PHE A 250 3.48 -2.48 -31.30
N SER A 251 2.53 -2.41 -32.22
CA SER A 251 2.58 -1.60 -33.43
C SER A 251 1.16 -1.18 -33.78
N HIS A 252 1.04 -0.08 -34.52
CA HIS A 252 -0.27 0.44 -34.92
C HIS A 252 -1.09 -0.66 -35.58
N THR A 253 -2.31 -0.86 -35.07
CA THR A 253 -3.26 -1.85 -35.57
C THR A 253 -4.63 -1.18 -35.65
N ASP A 254 -5.25 -1.21 -36.83
CA ASP A 254 -6.54 -0.55 -37.05
C ASP A 254 -7.59 -1.05 -36.06
N LYS A 255 -8.41 -0.13 -35.53
CA LYS A 255 -9.46 -0.36 -34.52
C LYS A 255 -8.98 -0.75 -33.13
N TRP A 256 -7.68 -1.00 -32.91
CA TRP A 256 -7.15 -1.24 -31.59
C TRP A 256 -6.87 0.08 -30.86
N ARG A 257 -7.22 0.14 -29.58
CA ARG A 257 -7.08 1.37 -28.79
C ARG A 257 -5.66 1.50 -28.29
N GLN A 258 -4.98 2.59 -28.61
CA GLN A 258 -3.66 2.86 -28.05
C GLN A 258 -3.80 3.19 -26.55
N ILE A 259 -3.11 2.43 -25.71
CA ILE A 259 -3.10 2.60 -24.24
C ILE A 259 -1.73 3.06 -23.72
N SER A 260 -0.68 2.93 -24.53
CA SER A 260 0.64 3.45 -24.23
C SER A 260 1.33 3.98 -25.48
N TYR A 261 1.94 5.16 -25.37
CA TYR A 261 2.77 5.78 -26.39
C TYR A 261 4.22 5.27 -26.35
N PRO A 262 4.99 5.42 -27.44
CA PRO A 262 6.41 5.10 -27.43
C PRO A 262 7.15 5.93 -26.38
N ILE A 263 8.11 5.33 -25.67
CA ILE A 263 8.88 6.01 -24.61
C ILE A 263 10.37 5.82 -24.85
N ASN A 264 11.11 6.93 -24.84
CA ASN A 264 12.56 6.91 -24.73
C ASN A 264 12.94 6.77 -23.26
N LEU A 265 13.64 5.71 -22.91
CA LEU A 265 14.07 5.45 -21.55
C LEU A 265 15.60 5.45 -21.47
N SER A 266 16.14 6.28 -20.58
CA SER A 266 17.57 6.40 -20.33
C SER A 266 17.95 5.91 -18.94
N PHE A 267 19.13 5.30 -18.84
CA PHE A 267 19.73 4.80 -17.62
C PHE A 267 21.08 5.51 -17.41
N PRO A 268 21.13 6.55 -16.57
CA PRO A 268 22.39 7.20 -16.25
C PRO A 268 23.38 6.22 -15.63
N GLN A 269 24.64 6.24 -16.10
CA GLN A 269 25.72 5.42 -15.56
C GLN A 269 26.39 6.10 -14.36
N GLN A 270 27.18 5.33 -13.60
CA GLN A 270 28.02 5.82 -12.49
C GLN A 270 27.23 6.41 -11.29
N LEU A 271 25.97 5.99 -11.14
CA LEU A 271 25.21 6.26 -9.92
C LEU A 271 25.68 5.33 -8.80
N GLU A 272 26.46 5.89 -7.87
CA GLU A 272 26.90 5.19 -6.66
C GLU A 272 25.70 4.65 -5.87
N PRO A 273 25.81 3.48 -5.21
CA PRO A 273 24.71 2.87 -4.46
C PRO A 273 24.51 3.52 -3.09
N ASN A 274 24.34 4.85 -3.05
CA ASN A 274 24.07 5.61 -1.84
C ASN A 274 22.73 6.37 -1.95
N LEU A 275 22.13 6.71 -0.80
CA LEU A 275 20.80 7.33 -0.72
C LEU A 275 20.72 8.75 -1.31
N ARG A 276 21.87 9.34 -1.66
CA ARG A 276 21.99 10.72 -2.14
C ARG A 276 22.24 10.78 -3.65
N SER A 277 22.74 9.72 -4.28
CA SER A 277 23.10 9.72 -5.70
C SER A 277 21.98 10.21 -6.63
N SER A 278 20.74 9.75 -6.42
CA SER A 278 19.59 10.23 -7.22
C SER A 278 19.32 11.72 -7.00
N TYR A 279 19.43 12.19 -5.76
CA TYR A 279 19.27 13.60 -5.41
C TYR A 279 20.34 14.47 -6.09
N ASP A 280 21.61 14.05 -5.98
CA ASP A 280 22.74 14.80 -6.55
C ASP A 280 22.65 14.80 -8.09
N TRP A 281 22.32 13.67 -8.72
CA TRP A 281 22.11 13.59 -10.17
C TRP A 281 21.02 14.53 -10.65
N ILE A 282 19.87 14.59 -9.96
CA ILE A 282 18.77 15.49 -10.32
C ILE A 282 19.23 16.94 -10.23
N LEU A 283 19.97 17.31 -9.18
CA LEU A 283 20.42 18.67 -8.96
C LEU A 283 21.47 19.10 -10.00
N GLU A 284 22.45 18.23 -10.30
CA GLU A 284 23.49 18.46 -11.30
C GLU A 284 22.92 18.57 -12.72
N ASN A 285 21.82 17.87 -13.01
CA ASN A 285 21.17 17.84 -14.31
C ASN A 285 19.88 18.68 -14.38
N ALA A 286 19.62 19.49 -13.35
CA ALA A 286 18.39 20.26 -13.24
C ALA A 286 18.20 21.26 -14.39
N GLU A 287 19.27 21.94 -14.82
CA GLU A 287 19.22 22.88 -15.94
C GLU A 287 19.44 22.20 -17.29
N THR A 288 20.45 21.33 -17.37
CA THR A 288 20.97 20.77 -18.63
C THR A 288 20.08 19.69 -19.23
N ILE A 289 19.34 18.95 -18.41
CA ILE A 289 18.45 17.87 -18.85
C ILE A 289 17.00 18.23 -18.54
N ILE A 290 16.71 18.49 -17.26
CA ILE A 290 15.33 18.59 -16.79
C ILE A 290 14.69 19.88 -17.32
N LEU A 291 15.23 21.07 -17.00
CA LEU A 291 14.71 22.35 -17.48
C LEU A 291 14.78 22.44 -19.01
N LYS A 292 15.89 21.95 -19.60
CA LYS A 292 16.10 21.91 -21.04
C LYS A 292 14.97 21.18 -21.79
N PHE A 293 14.48 20.06 -21.26
CA PHE A 293 13.33 19.36 -21.83
C PHE A 293 12.08 20.28 -21.94
N PHE A 294 11.78 21.05 -20.89
CA PHE A 294 10.64 21.98 -20.91
C PHE A 294 10.87 23.17 -21.84
N GLN A 295 12.11 23.58 -22.06
CA GLN A 295 12.46 24.62 -23.03
C GLN A 295 12.34 24.13 -24.48
N ASP A 296 12.72 22.87 -24.75
CA ASP A 296 12.66 22.27 -26.08
C ASP A 296 11.23 21.88 -26.47
N HIS A 297 10.36 21.68 -25.47
CA HIS A 297 8.95 21.33 -25.65
C HIS A 297 8.01 22.29 -24.87
N PRO A 298 7.97 23.60 -25.23
CA PRO A 298 7.28 24.61 -24.44
C PRO A 298 5.75 24.52 -24.54
N GLY A 299 5.05 25.01 -23.50
CA GLY A 299 3.59 25.22 -23.51
C GLY A 299 2.72 23.96 -23.42
N ARG A 300 3.30 22.76 -23.47
CA ARG A 300 2.58 21.48 -23.28
C ARG A 300 3.21 20.56 -22.25
N SER A 301 4.52 20.59 -22.07
CA SER A 301 5.24 19.60 -21.26
C SER A 301 4.82 19.57 -19.79
N LYS A 302 4.70 18.37 -19.27
CA LYS A 302 4.38 18.05 -17.88
C LYS A 302 5.30 16.93 -17.43
N GLY A 303 5.96 17.11 -16.29
CA GLY A 303 6.94 16.16 -15.77
C GLY A 303 6.66 15.66 -14.37
N ALA A 304 7.16 14.47 -14.05
CA ALA A 304 7.20 13.97 -12.68
C ALA A 304 8.61 13.55 -12.27
N ILE A 305 8.96 13.78 -11.01
CA ILE A 305 10.16 13.27 -10.34
C ILE A 305 9.71 12.44 -9.15
N ILE A 306 10.03 11.16 -9.12
CA ILE A 306 9.59 10.23 -8.07
C ILE A 306 10.79 9.66 -7.31
N LEU A 307 10.88 9.95 -6.01
CA LEU A 307 11.95 9.52 -5.10
C LEU A 307 11.41 8.69 -3.94
N ASN A 308 12.24 7.88 -3.31
CA ASN A 308 11.90 7.07 -2.15
C ASN A 308 11.95 7.87 -0.84
N SER A 309 12.64 9.01 -0.83
CA SER A 309 12.88 9.84 0.36
C SER A 309 12.09 11.14 0.33
N ILE A 310 11.16 11.29 1.29
CA ILE A 310 10.41 12.55 1.50
C ILE A 310 11.35 13.72 1.77
N ALA A 311 12.42 13.50 2.53
CA ALA A 311 13.40 14.54 2.83
C ALA A 311 14.14 15.00 1.56
N SER A 312 14.46 14.09 0.63
CA SER A 312 15.08 14.44 -0.64
C SER A 312 14.13 15.25 -1.52
N VAL A 313 12.84 14.87 -1.56
CA VAL A 313 11.80 15.62 -2.27
C VAL A 313 11.70 17.06 -1.74
N LYS A 314 11.55 17.24 -0.42
CA LYS A 314 11.42 18.56 0.21
C LYS A 314 12.59 19.49 -0.11
N LYS A 315 13.82 18.97 -0.07
CA LYS A 315 15.02 19.71 -0.47
C LYS A 315 15.03 20.07 -1.95
N LEU A 316 14.74 19.11 -2.83
CA LEU A 316 14.73 19.33 -4.28
C LEU A 316 13.68 20.32 -4.73
N VAL A 317 12.46 20.24 -4.18
CA VAL A 317 11.36 21.15 -4.53
C VAL A 317 11.80 22.60 -4.34
N THR A 318 12.51 22.90 -3.25
CA THR A 318 13.01 24.26 -2.97
C THR A 318 13.99 24.74 -4.05
N LYS A 319 14.92 23.86 -4.48
CA LYS A 319 15.92 24.17 -5.51
C LYS A 319 15.30 24.27 -6.90
N LEU A 320 14.47 23.30 -7.27
CA LEU A 320 13.80 23.25 -8.56
C LEU A 320 12.80 24.40 -8.75
N LYS A 321 12.08 24.82 -7.70
CA LYS A 321 11.24 26.04 -7.75
C LYS A 321 12.05 27.26 -8.19
N ALA A 322 13.25 27.45 -7.65
CA ALA A 322 14.12 28.58 -8.02
C ALA A 322 14.60 28.50 -9.48
N ILE A 323 14.91 27.29 -9.96
CA ILE A 323 15.39 27.03 -11.33
C ILE A 323 14.27 27.21 -12.37
N PHE A 324 13.05 26.82 -12.04
CA PHE A 324 11.89 26.85 -12.95
C PHE A 324 11.15 28.20 -12.96
N ALA A 325 11.27 28.99 -11.88
CA ALA A 325 10.60 30.28 -11.75
C ALA A 325 10.86 31.28 -12.90
N PRO A 326 12.08 31.41 -13.47
CA PRO A 326 12.32 32.29 -14.61
C PRO A 326 11.52 31.95 -15.87
N LEU A 327 11.07 30.69 -16.03
CA LEU A 327 10.22 30.26 -17.14
C LEU A 327 8.72 30.30 -16.81
N GLY A 328 8.35 30.76 -15.61
CA GLY A 328 6.96 30.76 -15.14
C GLY A 328 6.37 29.37 -14.91
N LEU A 329 7.22 28.33 -14.84
CA LEU A 329 6.79 26.94 -14.64
C LEU A 329 6.62 26.64 -13.15
N LYS A 330 5.56 25.89 -12.82
CA LYS A 330 5.19 25.55 -11.45
C LYS A 330 5.76 24.20 -11.03
N VAL A 331 6.61 24.21 -10.01
CA VAL A 331 7.08 22.99 -9.33
C VAL A 331 6.29 22.80 -8.06
N MET A 332 5.63 21.64 -7.90
CA MET A 332 4.81 21.34 -6.72
C MET A 332 5.15 19.97 -6.15
N GLU A 333 4.82 19.79 -4.87
CA GLU A 333 5.14 18.57 -4.12
C GLU A 333 3.93 17.63 -4.03
N ASN A 334 4.20 16.32 -3.99
CA ASN A 334 3.24 15.32 -3.51
C ASN A 334 3.96 14.22 -2.72
N THR A 335 3.92 14.29 -1.39
CA THR A 335 4.50 13.26 -0.50
C THR A 335 3.52 12.84 0.59
N GLY A 336 3.89 11.83 1.37
CA GLY A 336 3.13 11.43 2.57
C GLY A 336 2.98 12.55 3.62
N LEU A 337 3.85 13.57 3.57
CA LEU A 337 3.76 14.76 4.42
C LEU A 337 3.11 15.96 3.73
N THR A 338 2.60 15.85 2.50
CA THR A 338 1.84 16.93 1.87
C THR A 338 0.37 16.87 2.29
N GLY A 339 -0.19 18.02 2.68
CA GLY A 339 -1.62 18.16 3.00
C GLY A 339 -2.53 17.74 1.84
N GLU A 340 -3.77 17.33 2.15
CA GLU A 340 -4.73 16.88 1.13
C GLU A 340 -5.07 17.99 0.12
N THR A 341 -5.16 19.24 0.58
CA THR A 341 -5.44 20.38 -0.28
C THR A 341 -4.31 20.59 -1.29
N GLU A 342 -3.05 20.63 -0.81
CA GLU A 342 -1.89 20.84 -1.66
C GLU A 342 -1.65 19.66 -2.61
N LYS A 343 -1.85 18.41 -2.17
CA LYS A 343 -1.83 17.22 -3.04
C LYS A 343 -2.80 17.33 -4.21
N SER A 344 -4.00 17.84 -3.96
CA SER A 344 -5.02 18.01 -5.01
C SER A 344 -4.57 19.05 -6.03
N MET A 345 -4.07 20.19 -5.52
CA MET A 345 -3.60 21.28 -6.36
C MET A 345 -2.37 20.90 -7.18
N SER A 346 -1.47 20.07 -6.64
CA SER A 346 -0.25 19.68 -7.33
C SER A 346 -0.51 18.81 -8.55
N VAL A 347 -1.50 17.93 -8.50
CA VAL A 347 -1.91 17.12 -9.67
C VAL A 347 -2.54 17.98 -10.77
N GLU A 348 -3.25 19.05 -10.42
CA GLU A 348 -3.94 19.89 -11.41
C GLU A 348 -3.04 21.00 -11.98
N ASN A 349 -2.18 21.59 -11.16
CA ASN A 349 -1.49 22.84 -11.48
C ASN A 349 0.02 22.71 -11.71
N ALA A 350 0.65 21.59 -11.36
CA ALA A 350 2.09 21.46 -11.53
C ALA A 350 2.46 21.34 -13.01
N ASP A 351 3.56 21.97 -13.39
CA ASP A 351 4.31 21.63 -14.61
C ASP A 351 5.32 20.54 -14.32
N LEU A 352 5.93 20.57 -13.12
CA LEU A 352 6.78 19.51 -12.60
C LEU A 352 6.29 19.07 -11.22
N LEU A 353 5.84 17.83 -11.12
CA LEU A 353 5.43 17.21 -9.86
C LEU A 353 6.62 16.47 -9.24
N VAL A 354 7.00 16.79 -8.01
CA VAL A 354 8.07 16.09 -7.29
C VAL A 354 7.48 15.37 -6.08
N GLY A 355 7.67 14.06 -5.97
CA GLY A 355 6.99 13.29 -4.94
C GLY A 355 7.63 11.96 -4.60
N THR A 356 6.91 11.20 -3.79
CA THR A 356 7.29 9.84 -3.41
C THR A 356 6.28 8.81 -3.91
N SER A 357 6.20 7.65 -3.26
CA SER A 357 5.27 6.58 -3.60
C SER A 357 3.79 6.95 -3.50
N THR A 358 3.45 8.15 -3.01
CA THR A 358 2.09 8.70 -3.14
C THR A 358 1.69 8.92 -4.61
N ILE A 359 2.66 9.06 -5.52
CA ILE A 359 2.44 9.10 -6.97
C ILE A 359 2.30 7.68 -7.56
N ASP A 360 2.91 6.67 -6.91
CA ASP A 360 2.93 5.28 -7.41
C ASP A 360 1.53 4.68 -7.46
N VAL A 361 0.60 5.10 -6.59
CA VAL A 361 -0.73 4.50 -6.41
C VAL A 361 -1.78 5.60 -6.16
N GLY A 362 -2.63 5.88 -7.14
CA GLY A 362 -3.78 6.79 -6.96
C GLY A 362 -3.68 8.20 -7.52
N VAL A 363 -2.67 8.48 -8.33
CA VAL A 363 -2.56 9.75 -9.05
C VAL A 363 -2.45 9.47 -10.55
N ASP A 364 -3.43 9.93 -11.33
CA ASP A 364 -3.33 9.99 -12.78
C ASP A 364 -2.89 11.39 -13.21
N PHE A 365 -1.57 11.60 -13.21
CA PHE A 365 -0.97 12.86 -13.64
C PHE A 365 -0.53 12.75 -15.10
N ARG A 366 -1.07 13.61 -15.96
CA ARG A 366 -0.78 13.64 -17.40
C ARG A 366 0.64 14.18 -17.64
N ILE A 367 1.59 13.28 -17.89
CA ILE A 367 3.01 13.60 -18.08
C ILE A 367 3.60 13.06 -19.37
N ASN A 368 4.66 13.73 -19.82
CA ASN A 368 5.54 13.32 -20.91
C ASN A 368 7.03 13.30 -20.54
N PHE A 369 7.36 13.69 -19.31
CA PHE A 369 8.70 13.59 -18.75
C PHE A 369 8.67 12.88 -17.41
N LEU A 370 9.59 11.93 -17.18
CA LEU A 370 9.68 11.20 -15.92
C LEU A 370 11.13 11.01 -15.48
N VAL A 371 11.45 11.37 -14.25
CA VAL A 371 12.69 10.95 -13.58
C VAL A 371 12.30 10.15 -12.35
N PHE A 372 12.84 8.96 -12.17
CA PHE A 372 12.48 8.14 -11.02
C PHE A 372 13.61 7.24 -10.57
N GLU A 373 13.71 7.01 -9.26
CA GLU A 373 14.48 5.88 -8.74
C GLU A 373 13.53 4.70 -8.47
N ALA A 374 14.08 3.48 -8.35
CA ALA A 374 13.28 2.30 -8.05
C ALA A 374 14.00 1.33 -7.11
N ALA A 375 13.34 1.00 -6.00
CA ALA A 375 13.89 0.12 -4.97
C ALA A 375 13.82 -1.38 -5.34
N ASP A 376 12.83 -1.75 -6.15
CA ASP A 376 12.58 -3.11 -6.62
C ASP A 376 11.89 -3.07 -8.00
N ALA A 377 11.78 -4.24 -8.65
CA ALA A 377 11.16 -4.35 -9.97
C ALA A 377 9.68 -3.93 -10.00
N GLY A 378 8.93 -4.20 -8.93
CA GLY A 378 7.53 -3.81 -8.84
C GLY A 378 7.39 -2.30 -8.83
N ASN A 379 8.18 -1.63 -7.98
CA ASN A 379 8.24 -0.18 -7.92
C ASN A 379 8.71 0.44 -9.24
N PHE A 380 9.68 -0.17 -9.92
CA PHE A 380 10.14 0.26 -11.24
C PHE A 380 8.98 0.26 -12.25
N ILE A 381 8.30 -0.88 -12.40
CA ILE A 381 7.23 -1.07 -13.39
C ILE A 381 6.05 -0.12 -13.11
N GLN A 382 5.70 0.09 -11.84
CA GLN A 382 4.62 1.00 -11.45
C GLN A 382 4.95 2.46 -11.78
N ARG A 383 6.14 2.94 -11.40
CA ARG A 383 6.59 4.31 -11.65
C ARG A 383 6.71 4.59 -13.13
N PHE A 384 7.42 3.71 -13.83
CA PHE A 384 7.61 3.82 -15.27
C PHE A 384 6.28 3.78 -16.02
N GLY A 385 5.36 2.92 -15.59
CA GLY A 385 4.04 2.80 -16.17
C GLY A 385 3.16 4.05 -16.05
N ARG A 386 3.55 5.09 -15.30
CA ARG A 386 2.85 6.39 -15.23
C ARG A 386 3.08 7.24 -16.49
N LEU A 387 4.18 7.01 -17.21
CA LEU A 387 4.50 7.73 -18.43
C LEU A 387 3.84 7.08 -19.66
N GLY A 388 3.48 7.90 -20.65
CA GLY A 388 3.00 7.41 -21.95
C GLY A 388 1.53 6.97 -21.99
N ARG A 389 0.71 7.26 -20.97
CA ARG A 389 -0.72 6.89 -20.94
C ARG A 389 -1.63 7.85 -21.70
N HIS A 390 -1.21 9.12 -21.79
CA HIS A 390 -2.05 10.22 -22.24
C HIS A 390 -1.52 10.78 -23.54
N GLU A 391 -2.41 11.04 -24.49
CA GLU A 391 -2.06 11.64 -25.79
C GLU A 391 -1.72 13.13 -25.69
N GLY A 392 -1.32 13.73 -26.82
CA GLY A 392 -1.17 15.18 -26.98
C GLY A 392 0.23 15.73 -26.65
N PHE A 393 1.23 14.86 -26.58
CA PHE A 393 2.64 15.22 -26.48
C PHE A 393 3.41 14.66 -27.66
N ASP A 394 4.45 15.38 -28.08
CA ASP A 394 5.25 15.00 -29.25
C ASP A 394 6.29 13.92 -28.91
N ILE A 395 6.69 13.83 -27.64
CA ILE A 395 7.70 12.89 -27.13
C ILE A 395 7.39 12.49 -25.69
N TYR A 396 7.76 11.27 -25.32
CA TYR A 396 7.75 10.78 -23.94
C TYR A 396 9.17 10.33 -23.56
N GLN A 397 9.72 10.97 -22.53
CA GLN A 397 11.09 10.74 -22.08
C GLN A 397 11.13 10.32 -20.60
N ALA A 398 11.90 9.29 -20.29
CA ALA A 398 12.13 8.82 -18.93
C ALA A 398 13.62 8.68 -18.60
N TYR A 399 13.96 8.89 -17.34
CA TYR A 399 15.27 8.60 -16.74
C TYR A 399 15.07 7.71 -15.50
N ALA A 400 15.61 6.50 -15.57
CA ALA A 400 15.63 5.56 -14.45
C ALA A 400 16.95 5.68 -13.67
N LEU A 401 16.87 6.26 -12.47
CA LEU A 401 18.00 6.45 -11.56
C LEU A 401 18.20 5.17 -10.74
N LEU A 402 18.97 4.25 -11.30
CA LEU A 402 19.25 2.94 -10.68
C LEU A 402 20.70 2.87 -10.19
N PRO A 403 20.97 2.11 -9.12
CA PRO A 403 22.35 1.78 -8.75
C PRO A 403 23.12 1.11 -9.90
N ASN A 404 24.41 1.41 -10.03
CA ASN A 404 25.23 0.93 -11.16
C ASN A 404 25.19 -0.59 -11.34
N PHE A 405 25.20 -1.37 -10.25
CA PHE A 405 25.14 -2.83 -10.32
C PHE A 405 23.86 -3.39 -10.97
N ILE A 406 22.75 -2.62 -10.96
CA ILE A 406 21.52 -3.01 -11.66
C ILE A 406 21.66 -2.69 -13.15
N VAL A 407 22.23 -1.52 -13.47
CA VAL A 407 22.49 -1.11 -14.86
C VAL A 407 23.45 -2.10 -15.53
N GLU A 408 24.55 -2.47 -14.86
CA GLU A 408 25.50 -3.49 -15.34
C GLU A 408 24.82 -4.84 -15.61
N ARG A 409 23.91 -5.29 -14.73
CA ARG A 409 23.15 -6.53 -14.95
C ARG A 409 22.22 -6.46 -16.16
N LEU A 410 21.70 -5.28 -16.47
CA LEU A 410 20.76 -5.06 -17.56
C LEU A 410 21.45 -4.92 -18.93
N PHE A 411 22.68 -4.37 -18.97
CA PHE A 411 23.36 -4.00 -20.23
C PHE A 411 24.74 -4.62 -20.46
N GLU A 412 25.42 -5.12 -19.41
CA GLU A 412 26.84 -5.49 -19.50
C GLU A 412 27.13 -6.95 -19.09
N ALA A 413 26.24 -7.60 -18.36
CA ALA A 413 26.39 -9.02 -18.01
C ALA A 413 26.46 -9.93 -19.26
N GLU A 414 27.11 -11.10 -19.17
CA GLU A 414 27.30 -12.01 -20.32
C GLU A 414 26.00 -12.42 -21.06
N LYS A 415 24.86 -12.33 -20.39
CA LYS A 415 23.52 -12.55 -20.94
C LYS A 415 22.61 -11.37 -20.65
N HIS A 416 23.12 -10.15 -20.84
CA HIS A 416 22.38 -8.93 -20.58
C HIS A 416 21.07 -8.94 -21.39
N PRO A 417 19.92 -8.62 -20.76
CA PRO A 417 18.64 -8.65 -21.43
C PRO A 417 18.37 -7.45 -22.33
N LEU A 418 19.17 -6.37 -22.21
CA LEU A 418 19.00 -5.12 -22.95
C LEU A 418 20.30 -4.72 -23.65
N GLU A 419 20.14 -4.01 -24.76
CA GLU A 419 21.22 -3.46 -25.59
C GLU A 419 20.96 -1.97 -25.80
N ASP A 420 22.04 -1.17 -25.86
CA ASP A 420 21.95 0.28 -26.05
C ASP A 420 21.44 0.64 -27.45
N GLY A 421 20.51 1.60 -27.51
CA GLY A 421 19.85 2.05 -28.74
C GLY A 421 18.71 1.15 -29.24
N GLU A 422 18.53 -0.03 -28.65
CA GLU A 422 17.56 -1.02 -29.13
C GLU A 422 16.12 -0.74 -28.72
N THR A 423 15.18 -1.40 -29.41
CA THR A 423 13.73 -1.21 -29.22
C THR A 423 13.03 -2.45 -28.68
N TYR A 424 12.34 -2.32 -27.55
CA TYR A 424 11.68 -3.44 -26.85
C TYR A 424 10.17 -3.24 -26.74
N ASP A 425 9.41 -4.33 -26.76
CA ASP A 425 8.01 -4.28 -26.31
C ASP A 425 7.91 -4.24 -24.78
N ARG A 426 6.75 -3.82 -24.26
CA ARG A 426 6.54 -3.65 -22.81
C ARG A 426 6.66 -4.95 -22.02
N ILE A 427 6.27 -6.09 -22.60
CA ILE A 427 6.24 -7.37 -21.89
C ILE A 427 7.66 -7.87 -21.72
N THR A 428 8.40 -7.96 -22.83
CA THR A 428 9.81 -8.37 -22.84
C THR A 428 10.64 -7.51 -21.89
N PHE A 429 10.49 -6.18 -21.97
CA PHE A 429 11.17 -5.25 -21.07
C PHE A 429 10.78 -5.43 -19.59
N SER A 430 9.48 -5.58 -19.30
CA SER A 430 9.04 -5.75 -17.90
C SER A 430 9.56 -7.06 -17.29
N ASN A 431 9.65 -8.13 -18.08
CA ASN A 431 10.24 -9.40 -17.64
C ASN A 431 11.75 -9.24 -17.40
N ALA A 432 12.47 -8.58 -18.32
CA ALA A 432 13.89 -8.28 -18.13
C ALA A 432 14.17 -7.56 -16.80
N ILE A 433 13.38 -6.54 -16.46
CA ILE A 433 13.49 -5.83 -15.18
C ILE A 433 13.23 -6.76 -13.98
N ARG A 434 12.18 -7.61 -14.04
CA ARG A 434 11.86 -8.54 -12.93
C ARG A 434 12.96 -9.56 -12.70
N ASP A 435 13.50 -10.11 -13.78
CA ASP A 435 14.45 -11.22 -13.72
C ASP A 435 15.85 -10.77 -13.25
N HIS A 436 16.19 -9.48 -13.42
CA HIS A 436 17.52 -8.94 -13.12
C HIS A 436 17.59 -8.06 -11.86
N TYR A 437 16.44 -7.65 -11.32
CA TYR A 437 16.37 -7.12 -9.95
C TYR A 437 16.63 -8.22 -8.92
N GLY A 438 17.20 -7.85 -7.77
CA GLY A 438 17.48 -8.81 -6.69
C GLY A 438 16.20 -9.42 -6.12
N TYR A 439 16.31 -10.68 -5.65
CA TYR A 439 15.23 -11.38 -4.95
C TYR A 439 14.74 -10.58 -3.73
N VAL A 440 13.43 -10.38 -3.63
CA VAL A 440 12.75 -9.80 -2.48
C VAL A 440 11.80 -10.86 -1.91
N ASN A 441 11.85 -11.06 -0.60
CA ASN A 441 11.04 -12.06 0.08
C ASN A 441 9.57 -11.67 0.12
N GLU A 442 8.69 -12.61 -0.25
CA GLU A 442 7.23 -12.43 -0.20
C GLU A 442 6.62 -12.85 1.14
N PHE A 443 7.44 -13.37 2.08
CA PHE A 443 7.04 -13.84 3.41
C PHE A 443 5.94 -14.91 3.38
N ARG A 444 6.05 -15.89 2.47
CA ARG A 444 5.04 -16.94 2.23
C ARG A 444 4.68 -17.79 3.47
N GLN A 445 5.52 -17.81 4.50
CA GLN A 445 5.25 -18.52 5.76
C GLN A 445 4.41 -17.71 6.75
N TYR A 446 4.26 -16.39 6.55
CA TYR A 446 3.46 -15.52 7.40
C TYR A 446 2.01 -16.00 7.62
N PRO A 447 1.27 -16.43 6.58
CA PRO A 447 -0.13 -16.81 6.72
C PRO A 447 -0.31 -17.99 7.66
N LYS A 448 0.55 -19.01 7.53
CA LYS A 448 0.55 -20.21 8.38
C LYS A 448 0.95 -19.91 9.82
N ARG A 449 1.88 -18.97 10.02
CA ARG A 449 2.46 -18.61 11.33
C ARG A 449 1.59 -17.62 12.12
N TRP A 450 1.46 -16.41 11.59
CA TRP A 450 0.86 -15.28 12.30
C TRP A 450 -0.51 -14.91 11.73
N GLY A 451 -0.74 -15.14 10.44
CA GLY A 451 -2.05 -14.95 9.81
C GLY A 451 -3.11 -15.90 10.38
N ALA A 452 -2.72 -17.12 10.72
CA ALA A 452 -3.56 -18.14 11.34
C ALA A 452 -4.14 -17.71 12.70
N ILE A 453 -3.44 -16.84 13.45
CA ILE A 453 -3.97 -16.24 14.68
C ILE A 453 -5.19 -15.37 14.40
N GLN A 454 -5.21 -14.64 13.28
CA GLN A 454 -6.38 -13.90 12.84
C GLN A 454 -7.54 -14.85 12.53
N SER A 455 -7.28 -15.92 11.77
CA SER A 455 -8.28 -16.93 11.42
C SER A 455 -8.91 -17.59 12.66
N ALA A 456 -8.07 -17.93 13.64
CA ALA A 456 -8.51 -18.48 14.91
C ALA A 456 -9.43 -17.50 15.67
N CYS A 457 -9.09 -16.20 15.72
CA CYS A 457 -9.96 -15.20 16.33
C CYS A 457 -11.31 -15.07 15.62
N VAL A 458 -11.35 -15.09 14.29
CA VAL A 458 -12.60 -15.07 13.52
C VAL A 458 -13.47 -16.29 13.85
N HIS A 459 -12.87 -17.48 13.85
CA HIS A 459 -13.60 -18.71 14.17
C HIS A 459 -14.13 -18.73 15.62
N LEU A 460 -13.35 -18.21 16.60
CA LEU A 460 -13.83 -18.07 17.98
C LEU A 460 -15.05 -17.17 18.11
N GLU A 461 -15.12 -16.10 17.31
CA GLU A 461 -16.29 -15.22 17.29
C GLU A 461 -17.53 -15.95 16.75
N LEU A 462 -17.38 -16.74 15.67
CA LEU A 462 -18.45 -17.59 15.14
C LEU A 462 -18.91 -18.67 16.13
N LYS A 463 -17.99 -19.19 16.95
CA LYS A 463 -18.29 -20.19 17.99
C LYS A 463 -18.82 -19.58 19.30
N ARG A 464 -19.11 -18.28 19.40
CA ARG A 464 -19.80 -17.72 20.58
C ARG A 464 -21.26 -18.20 20.63
N PHE A 465 -21.81 -18.36 21.84
CA PHE A 465 -23.17 -18.90 22.06
C PHE A 465 -24.25 -18.32 21.14
N TYR A 466 -24.37 -16.99 21.07
CA TYR A 466 -25.38 -16.34 20.21
C TYR A 466 -25.11 -16.51 18.71
N MET A 467 -23.84 -16.57 18.30
CA MET A 467 -23.45 -16.75 16.91
C MET A 467 -23.66 -18.20 16.46
N GLN A 468 -23.43 -19.18 17.33
CA GLN A 468 -23.61 -20.60 17.01
C GLN A 468 -25.06 -20.93 16.62
N GLN A 469 -26.05 -20.24 17.20
CA GLN A 469 -27.46 -20.46 16.85
C GLN A 469 -27.75 -20.21 15.36
N THR A 470 -27.07 -19.24 14.76
CA THR A 470 -27.27 -18.84 13.35
C THR A 470 -26.17 -19.39 12.42
N TYR A 471 -24.93 -19.46 12.91
CA TYR A 471 -23.74 -19.67 12.10
C TYR A 471 -22.96 -20.96 12.46
N SER A 472 -23.57 -21.97 13.07
CA SER A 472 -22.88 -23.23 13.40
C SER A 472 -22.26 -23.91 12.18
N GLN A 473 -23.04 -24.14 11.12
CA GLN A 473 -22.55 -24.75 9.88
C GLN A 473 -21.56 -23.83 9.14
N PRO A 474 -21.81 -22.51 9.00
CA PRO A 474 -20.81 -21.58 8.49
C PRO A 474 -19.47 -21.63 9.23
N ALA A 475 -19.47 -21.78 10.57
CA ALA A 475 -18.25 -21.89 11.37
C ALA A 475 -17.44 -23.14 11.02
N GLU A 476 -18.09 -24.30 10.88
CA GLU A 476 -17.42 -25.56 10.53
C GLU A 476 -16.82 -25.53 9.11
N LYS A 477 -17.56 -24.94 8.16
CA LYS A 477 -17.06 -24.77 6.79
C LYS A 477 -15.90 -23.78 6.73
N PHE A 478 -16.00 -22.68 7.47
CA PHE A 478 -14.90 -21.71 7.61
C PHE A 478 -13.64 -22.37 8.18
N GLU A 479 -13.78 -23.16 9.25
CA GLU A 479 -12.67 -23.92 9.85
C GLU A 479 -12.03 -24.85 8.83
N THR A 480 -12.82 -25.64 8.12
CA THR A 480 -12.31 -26.57 7.10
C THR A 480 -11.56 -25.86 5.97
N ASP A 481 -12.17 -24.82 5.40
CA ASP A 481 -11.61 -24.12 4.24
C ASP A 481 -10.33 -23.33 4.61
N ILE A 482 -10.26 -22.76 5.81
CA ILE A 482 -9.06 -22.03 6.25
C ILE A 482 -7.93 -22.95 6.70
N GLU A 483 -8.24 -24.11 7.32
CA GLU A 483 -7.26 -25.15 7.62
C GLU A 483 -6.62 -25.67 6.31
N ASN A 484 -7.42 -25.89 5.26
CA ASN A 484 -6.93 -26.28 3.94
C ASN A 484 -6.11 -25.17 3.27
N ALA A 485 -6.59 -23.92 3.28
CA ALA A 485 -5.89 -22.81 2.63
C ALA A 485 -4.50 -22.57 3.24
N LEU A 486 -4.44 -22.49 4.58
CA LEU A 486 -3.23 -22.10 5.30
C LEU A 486 -2.37 -23.29 5.76
N GLU A 487 -2.86 -24.53 5.58
CA GLU A 487 -2.21 -25.77 6.02
C GLU A 487 -1.90 -25.76 7.53
N ILE A 488 -2.94 -25.44 8.32
CA ILE A 488 -2.89 -25.31 9.78
C ILE A 488 -3.96 -26.20 10.44
N SER A 489 -3.88 -26.32 11.76
CA SER A 489 -5.04 -26.66 12.58
C SER A 489 -5.49 -25.46 13.41
N ILE A 490 -6.75 -25.06 13.29
CA ILE A 490 -7.33 -23.99 14.11
C ILE A 490 -7.26 -24.32 15.60
N LYS A 491 -7.45 -25.59 15.97
CA LYS A 491 -7.35 -26.04 17.37
C LYS A 491 -5.95 -25.83 17.94
N GLN A 492 -4.91 -26.07 17.15
CA GLN A 492 -3.53 -25.76 17.56
C GLN A 492 -3.33 -24.24 17.71
N MET A 493 -3.91 -23.44 16.81
CA MET A 493 -3.87 -21.98 16.92
C MET A 493 -4.59 -21.46 18.16
N TYR A 494 -5.65 -22.12 18.63
CA TYR A 494 -6.28 -21.79 19.92
C TYR A 494 -5.34 -21.99 21.09
N ALA A 495 -4.62 -23.11 21.12
CA ALA A 495 -3.64 -23.35 22.17
C ALA A 495 -2.58 -22.25 22.20
N GLN A 496 -2.08 -21.83 21.03
CA GLN A 496 -1.14 -20.72 20.91
C GLN A 496 -1.76 -19.38 21.36
N LEU A 497 -2.97 -19.05 20.90
CA LEU A 497 -3.69 -17.85 21.29
C LEU A 497 -3.88 -17.77 22.81
N PHE A 498 -4.31 -18.87 23.44
CA PHE A 498 -4.58 -18.91 24.88
C PHE A 498 -3.31 -18.82 25.73
N ARG A 499 -2.19 -19.38 25.29
CA ARG A 499 -0.86 -19.12 25.91
C ARG A 499 -0.49 -17.63 25.87
N CYS A 500 -1.00 -16.89 24.89
CA CYS A 500 -0.70 -15.47 24.68
C CYS A 500 -1.73 -14.52 25.29
N MET A 501 -2.75 -15.04 25.99
CA MET A 501 -3.79 -14.21 26.61
C MET A 501 -3.40 -13.63 27.98
N GLU A 502 -2.17 -13.83 28.46
CA GLU A 502 -1.63 -13.03 29.57
C GLU A 502 -1.63 -11.54 29.18
N LYS A 503 -1.95 -10.66 30.14
CA LYS A 503 -2.24 -9.23 29.88
C LYS A 503 -1.17 -8.52 29.03
N GLU A 504 0.10 -8.87 29.19
CA GLU A 504 1.19 -8.22 28.45
C GLU A 504 1.20 -8.67 26.98
N LYS A 505 1.06 -9.97 26.69
CA LYS A 505 1.23 -10.59 25.36
C LYS A 505 0.09 -10.28 24.37
N LYS A 506 -1.02 -9.71 24.84
CA LYS A 506 -2.15 -9.26 24.01
C LYS A 506 -1.73 -8.32 22.87
N LYS A 507 -0.70 -7.49 23.06
CA LYS A 507 -0.19 -6.60 22.00
C LYS A 507 0.32 -7.35 20.76
N ILE A 508 0.89 -8.54 20.95
CA ILE A 508 1.36 -9.40 19.84
C ILE A 508 0.17 -9.87 19.00
N ILE A 509 -0.90 -10.32 19.66
CA ILE A 509 -2.16 -10.72 19.00
C ILE A 509 -2.78 -9.52 18.27
N GLU A 510 -2.81 -8.34 18.90
CA GLU A 510 -3.32 -7.13 18.27
C GLU A 510 -2.52 -6.77 17.00
N GLU A 511 -1.19 -6.89 17.05
CA GLU A 511 -0.32 -6.64 15.90
C GLU A 511 -0.59 -7.64 14.77
N ALA A 512 -0.65 -8.94 15.07
CA ALA A 512 -0.94 -9.98 14.08
C ALA A 512 -2.29 -9.76 13.37
N ARG A 513 -3.30 -9.32 14.13
CA ARG A 513 -4.66 -9.04 13.64
C ARG A 513 -4.86 -7.65 13.02
N SER A 514 -3.86 -6.77 13.06
CA SER A 514 -3.97 -5.48 12.35
C SER A 514 -3.92 -5.71 10.83
N PHE A 515 -4.33 -4.74 10.01
CA PHE A 515 -4.21 -4.88 8.55
C PHE A 515 -2.82 -4.44 8.04
N ARG A 516 -2.31 -3.30 8.52
CA ARG A 516 -1.00 -2.71 8.13
C ARG A 516 0.03 -2.63 9.26
N GLY A 517 -0.27 -3.19 10.43
CA GLY A 517 0.51 -2.95 11.66
C GLY A 517 -0.11 -1.86 12.54
N ILE A 518 0.30 -1.77 13.80
CA ILE A 518 -0.21 -0.76 14.78
C ILE A 518 0.65 0.52 14.80
N SER A 519 1.74 0.57 14.02
CA SER A 519 2.67 1.70 13.94
C SER A 519 3.15 2.17 15.31
N GLN A 520 3.76 1.26 16.07
CA GLN A 520 4.10 1.48 17.49
C GLN A 520 5.08 2.63 17.76
N LEU A 521 5.76 3.14 16.73
CA LEU A 521 6.76 4.21 16.78
C LEU A 521 6.29 5.51 16.10
N ASP A 522 5.01 5.62 15.73
CA ASP A 522 4.48 6.85 15.14
C ASP A 522 4.33 7.96 16.19
N CYS A 523 4.77 9.16 15.86
CA CYS A 523 4.64 10.36 16.66
C CYS A 523 3.53 11.25 16.09
N GLY A 524 2.83 11.98 16.96
CA GLY A 524 1.99 13.11 16.54
C GLY A 524 2.90 14.28 16.20
N ILE A 525 2.69 14.89 15.04
CA ILE A 525 3.55 15.96 14.56
C ILE A 525 2.77 17.18 14.14
N TYR A 526 3.30 18.36 14.45
CA TYR A 526 2.87 19.64 13.90
C TYR A 526 3.95 20.15 12.94
N ASP A 527 3.61 20.19 11.66
CA ASP A 527 4.52 20.61 10.59
C ASP A 527 4.59 22.15 10.52
N ALA A 528 5.65 22.74 11.09
CA ALA A 528 5.90 24.18 10.99
C ALA A 528 6.68 24.57 9.74
N THR A 529 7.05 23.61 8.89
CA THR A 529 7.83 23.83 7.68
C THR A 529 6.96 24.18 6.47
N ASN A 530 5.72 23.70 6.43
CA ASN A 530 4.75 24.02 5.37
C ASN A 530 3.72 25.05 5.88
N ARG A 531 4.07 26.34 5.82
CA ARG A 531 3.19 27.42 6.32
C ARG A 531 1.99 27.70 5.42
N ASP A 532 2.07 27.31 4.15
CA ASP A 532 1.03 27.55 3.15
C ASP A 532 -0.13 26.54 3.24
N GLU A 533 0.07 25.41 3.93
CA GLU A 533 -0.98 24.42 4.15
C GLU A 533 -2.03 24.92 5.17
N PRO A 534 -3.32 24.53 5.01
CA PRO A 534 -4.33 24.78 6.03
C PRO A 534 -3.87 24.28 7.41
N GLU A 535 -4.16 25.04 8.47
CA GLU A 535 -3.67 24.72 9.82
C GLU A 535 -4.01 23.30 10.27
N LYS A 536 -5.24 22.84 9.99
CA LYS A 536 -5.68 21.47 10.27
C LYS A 536 -4.85 20.40 9.56
N GLU A 537 -4.32 20.69 8.37
CA GLU A 537 -3.56 19.72 7.59
C GLU A 537 -2.13 19.58 8.11
N ARG A 538 -1.63 20.56 8.87
CA ARG A 538 -0.28 20.57 9.45
C ARG A 538 -0.13 19.62 10.65
N PHE A 539 -1.23 19.14 11.23
CA PHE A 539 -1.20 18.09 12.26
C PHE A 539 -1.26 16.69 11.62
N LYS A 540 -0.17 15.92 11.72
CA LYS A 540 0.01 14.63 11.03
C LYS A 540 0.58 13.59 11.99
N THR A 541 0.71 12.35 11.54
CA THR A 541 1.48 11.31 12.22
C THR A 541 2.67 10.91 11.36
N TYR A 542 3.84 10.71 11.97
CA TYR A 542 5.03 10.29 11.24
C TYR A 542 5.95 9.44 12.11
N ASN A 543 6.68 8.50 11.51
CA ASN A 543 7.45 7.52 12.26
C ASN A 543 8.73 8.12 12.86
N LEU A 544 8.98 7.81 14.14
CA LEU A 544 10.15 8.29 14.88
C LEU A 544 11.49 8.07 14.14
N PRO A 545 11.77 6.88 13.56
CA PRO A 545 13.03 6.65 12.84
C PRO A 545 13.33 7.65 11.71
N SER A 546 12.30 8.05 10.97
CA SER A 546 12.47 9.02 9.88
C SER A 546 12.62 10.45 10.41
N LEU A 547 11.95 10.79 11.51
CA LEU A 547 12.07 12.08 12.19
C LEU A 547 13.50 12.29 12.68
N LEU A 548 14.02 11.33 13.46
CA LEU A 548 15.39 11.37 14.00
C LEU A 548 16.43 11.56 12.89
N SER A 549 16.31 10.77 11.81
CA SER A 549 17.30 10.81 10.74
C SER A 549 17.29 12.09 9.91
N ASN A 550 16.13 12.71 9.66
CA ASN A 550 16.02 13.69 8.57
C ASN A 550 15.49 15.08 8.97
N PHE A 551 14.97 15.25 10.18
CA PHE A 551 14.24 16.47 10.57
C PHE A 551 14.87 17.16 11.78
N TYR A 552 14.70 18.48 11.82
CA TYR A 552 14.80 19.26 13.04
C TYR A 552 13.42 19.37 13.67
N PHE A 553 13.34 19.16 14.98
CA PHE A 553 12.08 19.16 15.71
C PHE A 553 12.26 19.62 17.16
N GLU A 554 11.15 20.09 17.74
CA GLU A 554 11.02 20.50 19.14
C GLU A 554 9.99 19.60 19.84
N TRP A 555 10.18 19.38 21.14
CA TRP A 555 9.20 18.65 21.96
C TRP A 555 7.93 19.47 22.15
N MET A 556 6.78 18.81 22.13
CA MET A 556 5.49 19.39 22.51
C MET A 556 4.84 18.55 23.60
N GLU A 557 4.24 19.22 24.59
CA GLU A 557 3.41 18.53 25.57
C GLU A 557 2.12 18.00 24.92
N LYS A 558 1.69 16.81 25.36
CA LYS A 558 0.48 16.18 24.82
C LYS A 558 -0.75 17.10 24.93
N ALA A 559 -0.90 17.79 26.08
CA ALA A 559 -2.04 18.66 26.32
C ALA A 559 -2.09 19.80 25.30
N ASP A 560 -0.95 20.47 25.08
CA ASP A 560 -0.84 21.60 24.14
C ASP A 560 -1.08 21.16 22.70
N PHE A 561 -0.50 20.02 22.29
CA PHE A 561 -0.71 19.47 20.96
C PHE A 561 -2.19 19.17 20.71
N MET A 562 -2.85 18.50 21.66
CA MET A 562 -4.26 18.14 21.53
C MET A 562 -5.18 19.38 21.53
N GLU A 563 -4.86 20.39 22.34
CA GLU A 563 -5.61 21.65 22.37
C GLU A 563 -5.50 22.39 21.04
N GLN A 564 -4.29 22.51 20.48
CA GLN A 564 -4.08 23.16 19.19
C GLN A 564 -4.74 22.38 18.04
N ALA A 565 -4.64 21.05 18.01
CA ALA A 565 -5.30 20.23 17.02
C ALA A 565 -6.83 20.38 17.07
N LYS A 566 -7.41 20.45 18.29
CA LYS A 566 -8.85 20.67 18.48
C LYS A 566 -9.27 22.07 18.03
N LYS A 567 -8.47 23.11 18.34
CA LYS A 567 -8.70 24.48 17.87
C LYS A 567 -8.67 24.58 16.34
N ALA A 568 -7.83 23.78 15.68
CA ALA A 568 -7.78 23.64 14.22
C ALA A 568 -8.96 22.82 13.64
N GLY A 569 -9.87 22.30 14.46
CA GLY A 569 -11.06 21.57 14.03
C GLY A 569 -10.84 20.09 13.72
N LEU A 570 -9.84 19.45 14.33
CA LEU A 570 -9.57 18.01 14.14
C LEU A 570 -10.12 17.16 15.28
N GLY A 571 -10.64 15.97 14.91
CA GLY A 571 -10.83 14.87 15.83
C GLY A 571 -9.49 14.37 16.39
N ILE A 572 -9.27 14.57 17.68
CA ILE A 572 -7.98 14.30 18.36
C ILE A 572 -7.69 12.81 18.59
N SER A 573 -8.68 11.93 18.44
CA SER A 573 -8.57 10.50 18.77
C SER A 573 -7.48 9.77 17.96
N ARG A 574 -7.17 10.26 16.75
CA ARG A 574 -6.11 9.72 15.88
C ARG A 574 -4.71 9.86 16.48
N PHE A 575 -4.50 10.81 17.39
CA PHE A 575 -3.20 11.07 17.99
C PHE A 575 -3.03 10.39 19.36
N ASP A 576 -4.08 9.81 19.94
CA ASP A 576 -4.06 9.29 21.32
C ASP A 576 -3.01 8.20 21.56
N LYS A 577 -2.72 7.41 20.52
CA LYS A 577 -1.77 6.29 20.56
C LYS A 577 -0.36 6.66 20.09
N ALA A 578 -0.13 7.93 19.73
CA ALA A 578 1.20 8.40 19.34
C ALA A 578 2.23 8.14 20.44
N LEU A 579 3.47 7.86 20.04
CA LEU A 579 4.60 7.68 20.95
C LEU A 579 4.90 8.97 21.73
N CYS A 580 5.02 10.08 21.01
CA CYS A 580 5.20 11.42 21.56
C CYS A 580 4.68 12.47 20.57
N TYR A 581 4.79 13.75 20.93
CA TYR A 581 4.28 14.88 20.17
C TYR A 581 5.42 15.86 19.86
N LEU A 582 5.58 16.23 18.59
CA LEU A 582 6.73 16.97 18.12
C LEU A 582 6.32 18.09 17.16
N LYS A 583 7.04 19.21 17.19
CA LYS A 583 6.92 20.29 16.21
C LYS A 583 8.08 20.21 15.24
N LEU A 584 7.82 20.02 13.95
CA LEU A 584 8.88 20.01 12.93
C LEU A 584 9.26 21.44 12.58
N THR A 585 10.54 21.77 12.68
CA THR A 585 11.06 23.13 12.45
C THR A 585 11.93 23.23 11.20
N GLY A 586 12.41 22.10 10.67
CA GLY A 586 13.20 22.09 9.43
C GLY A 586 13.69 20.70 9.03
N TYR A 587 14.57 20.68 8.03
CA TYR A 587 15.15 19.47 7.45
C TYR A 587 16.67 19.47 7.64
N ARG A 588 17.25 18.30 7.92
CA ARG A 588 18.70 18.15 8.07
C ARG A 588 19.36 18.02 6.72
N GLU A 589 20.44 18.76 6.48
CA GLU A 589 21.24 18.62 5.24
C GLU A 589 21.89 17.23 5.16
N VAL A 590 22.48 16.79 6.26
CA VAL A 590 23.07 15.47 6.42
C VAL A 590 22.20 14.63 7.34
N ARG A 591 21.93 13.40 6.92
CA ARG A 591 21.17 12.43 7.73
C ARG A 591 21.90 12.20 9.06
N GLU A 592 21.17 12.30 10.17
CA GLU A 592 21.70 11.96 11.49
C GLU A 592 21.77 10.44 11.64
N ASP A 593 22.93 9.97 12.10
CA ASP A 593 23.14 8.58 12.48
C ASP A 593 22.71 8.40 13.95
N TRP A 594 21.90 7.38 14.19
CA TRP A 594 21.35 7.08 15.51
C TRP A 594 21.04 5.58 15.58
N GLN A 595 21.03 5.04 16.79
CA GLN A 595 20.73 3.63 17.03
C GLN A 595 19.87 3.43 18.27
N PHE A 596 19.22 2.27 18.34
CA PHE A 596 18.56 1.82 19.55
C PHE A 596 19.57 1.16 20.48
N TYR A 597 19.38 1.32 21.79
CA TYR A 597 20.10 0.53 22.79
C TYR A 597 19.21 0.15 23.96
N CYS A 598 19.54 -0.95 24.62
CA CYS A 598 18.88 -1.42 25.83
C CYS A 598 19.92 -2.02 26.77
N SER A 599 20.11 -1.41 27.94
CA SER A 599 21.14 -1.82 28.91
C SER A 599 20.61 -2.71 30.03
N ARG A 600 19.29 -2.85 30.16
CA ARG A 600 18.64 -3.55 31.27
C ARG A 600 18.29 -5.00 30.98
N ASP A 601 18.24 -5.38 29.71
CA ASP A 601 17.85 -6.72 29.28
C ASP A 601 19.07 -7.50 28.76
N ASP A 602 19.11 -8.81 29.02
CA ASP A 602 20.08 -9.70 28.39
C ASP A 602 19.70 -9.91 26.92
N LEU A 603 20.17 -8.99 26.07
CA LEU A 603 19.93 -9.03 24.64
C LEU A 603 20.43 -10.33 24.00
N ARG A 604 21.42 -11.01 24.60
CA ARG A 604 21.92 -12.29 24.07
C ARG A 604 20.90 -13.40 24.29
N GLU A 605 20.37 -13.53 25.51
CA GLU A 605 19.33 -14.50 25.83
C GLU A 605 18.08 -14.27 24.96
N ILE A 606 17.64 -13.02 24.87
CA ILE A 606 16.52 -12.62 24.02
C ILE A 606 16.79 -12.97 22.55
N ALA A 607 17.95 -12.57 22.04
CA ALA A 607 18.35 -12.84 20.67
C ALA A 607 18.59 -14.33 20.43
N GLN A 608 18.79 -15.16 21.45
CA GLN A 608 18.88 -16.62 21.35
C GLN A 608 17.51 -17.29 21.36
N SER A 609 16.52 -16.76 22.11
CA SER A 609 15.15 -17.30 22.14
C SER A 609 14.54 -17.43 20.73
N GLY A 610 14.75 -16.42 19.87
CA GLY A 610 14.20 -16.42 18.51
C GLY A 610 12.70 -16.24 18.46
N LYS A 611 12.13 -15.63 19.48
CA LYS A 611 10.68 -15.44 19.62
C LYS A 611 10.32 -13.97 19.50
N VAL A 612 9.09 -13.73 19.07
CA VAL A 612 8.49 -12.39 19.14
C VAL A 612 8.08 -12.13 20.58
N GLN A 613 8.45 -10.97 21.11
CA GLN A 613 8.22 -10.60 22.51
C GLN A 613 7.91 -9.12 22.66
N ILE A 614 7.71 -8.70 23.91
CA ILE A 614 7.49 -7.29 24.26
C ILE A 614 8.70 -6.79 25.02
N LEU A 615 9.36 -5.78 24.45
CA LEU A 615 10.52 -5.13 25.05
C LEU A 615 10.10 -3.78 25.65
N LYS A 616 10.58 -3.49 26.85
CA LYS A 616 10.49 -2.18 27.52
C LYS A 616 11.90 -1.61 27.66
N ASP A 617 12.03 -0.43 28.24
CA ASP A 617 13.34 0.16 28.57
C ASP A 617 14.27 0.31 27.36
N LEU A 618 13.68 0.52 26.18
CA LEU A 618 14.39 0.82 24.96
C LEU A 618 14.73 2.32 24.89
N GLU A 619 15.97 2.62 24.55
CA GLU A 619 16.51 3.99 24.47
C GLU A 619 17.15 4.24 23.09
N ILE A 620 17.49 5.50 22.82
CA ILE A 620 18.05 5.96 21.54
C ILE A 620 19.26 6.87 21.77
N THR A 621 20.29 6.76 20.93
CA THR A 621 21.51 7.58 21.03
C THR A 621 21.38 8.99 20.44
N GLY A 622 20.28 9.26 19.72
CA GLY A 622 19.93 10.57 19.16
C GLY A 622 18.51 10.97 19.55
N GLY A 623 18.21 12.27 19.60
CA GLY A 623 16.92 12.81 20.06
C GLY A 623 16.99 13.40 21.48
N SER A 624 15.84 13.88 21.99
CA SER A 624 15.75 14.47 23.33
C SER A 624 15.53 13.41 24.41
N ASN A 625 15.91 13.72 25.65
CA ASN A 625 15.67 12.87 26.82
C ASN A 625 14.18 12.49 26.98
N ASP A 626 13.27 13.34 26.54
CA ASP A 626 11.83 13.10 26.66
C ASP A 626 11.32 12.08 25.64
N ILE A 627 11.93 12.00 24.45
CA ILE A 627 11.68 10.92 23.50
C ILE A 627 12.16 9.59 24.10
N THR A 628 13.37 9.57 24.67
CA THR A 628 13.91 8.37 25.34
C THR A 628 13.01 7.90 26.48
N LYS A 629 12.48 8.81 27.31
CA LYS A 629 11.50 8.48 28.36
C LYS A 629 10.18 7.94 27.80
N ALA A 630 9.69 8.50 26.69
CA ALA A 630 8.45 8.03 26.05
C ALA A 630 8.63 6.62 25.47
N LEU A 631 9.79 6.35 24.87
CA LEU A 631 10.14 5.06 24.31
C LEU A 631 10.34 3.98 25.39
N SER A 632 11.11 4.27 26.44
CA SER A 632 11.43 3.30 27.50
C SER A 632 10.19 2.80 28.24
N ARG A 633 9.20 3.68 28.45
CA ARG A 633 7.92 3.33 29.09
C ARG A 633 7.01 2.49 28.20
N ARG A 634 7.24 2.46 26.89
CA ARG A 634 6.37 1.77 25.94
C ARG A 634 6.82 0.33 25.76
N GLY A 635 5.98 -0.61 26.19
CA GLY A 635 6.16 -2.02 25.80
C GLY A 635 5.90 -2.18 24.30
N LEU A 636 6.94 -2.49 23.53
CA LEU A 636 6.92 -2.64 22.07
C LEU A 636 6.99 -4.10 21.66
N VAL A 637 6.10 -4.53 20.76
CA VAL A 637 6.23 -5.84 20.10
C VAL A 637 7.46 -5.79 19.20
N CYS A 638 8.44 -6.65 19.47
CA CYS A 638 9.70 -6.69 18.73
C CYS A 638 10.21 -8.11 18.50
N PHE A 639 11.20 -8.20 17.62
CA PHE A 639 12.01 -9.38 17.38
C PHE A 639 13.47 -8.93 17.32
N ILE A 640 14.36 -9.63 18.03
CA ILE A 640 15.79 -9.32 18.07
C ILE A 640 16.57 -10.48 17.44
N SER A 641 17.46 -10.14 16.51
CA SER A 641 18.40 -11.06 15.89
C SER A 641 19.83 -10.73 16.33
N ASP A 642 20.62 -11.79 16.49
CA ASP A 642 22.07 -11.81 16.70
C ASP A 642 22.88 -11.53 15.42
N ARG A 643 22.22 -11.21 14.30
CA ARG A 643 22.84 -10.85 13.03
C ARG A 643 22.65 -9.38 12.73
N ASP A 644 23.61 -8.78 12.06
CA ASP A 644 23.52 -7.40 11.61
C ASP A 644 22.51 -7.24 10.46
N ARG A 645 22.04 -6.00 10.28
CA ARG A 645 21.02 -5.64 9.30
C ARG A 645 21.42 -5.96 7.87
N ALA A 646 22.69 -5.77 7.50
CA ALA A 646 23.14 -5.99 6.13
C ALA A 646 23.13 -7.49 5.81
N THR A 647 23.60 -8.31 6.75
CA THR A 647 23.54 -9.78 6.65
C THR A 647 22.09 -10.27 6.54
N LEU A 648 21.18 -9.78 7.38
CA LEU A 648 19.76 -10.16 7.31
C LEU A 648 19.14 -9.76 5.97
N ARG A 649 19.40 -8.54 5.50
CA ARG A 649 18.88 -8.07 4.21
C ARG A 649 19.36 -8.95 3.06
N ALA A 650 20.66 -9.24 3.00
CA ALA A 650 21.24 -10.05 1.93
C ALA A 650 20.76 -11.51 1.96
N LYS A 651 20.78 -12.16 3.14
CA LYS A 651 20.42 -13.58 3.26
C LYS A 651 18.92 -13.85 3.20
N CYS A 652 18.10 -12.95 3.75
CA CYS A 652 16.66 -13.14 3.79
C CYS A 652 15.94 -12.51 2.60
N GLY A 653 16.61 -11.69 1.77
CA GLY A 653 15.97 -10.93 0.71
C GLY A 653 15.03 -9.85 1.25
N LEU A 654 15.40 -9.16 2.33
CA LEU A 654 14.50 -8.17 2.93
C LEU A 654 14.30 -6.96 2.00
N PRO A 655 13.07 -6.42 1.88
CA PRO A 655 12.82 -5.19 1.14
C PRO A 655 13.74 -4.04 1.60
N ILE A 656 14.07 -3.11 0.68
CA ILE A 656 14.97 -1.98 0.97
C ILE A 656 14.49 -1.15 2.18
N HIS A 657 13.17 -0.94 2.26
CA HIS A 657 12.53 -0.17 3.32
C HIS A 657 12.03 -1.02 4.49
N PHE A 658 12.47 -2.28 4.61
CA PHE A 658 12.13 -3.14 5.73
C PHE A 658 12.59 -2.50 7.06
N GLN A 659 11.68 -2.42 8.04
CA GLN A 659 11.91 -1.73 9.31
C GLN A 659 12.70 -2.61 10.28
N ALA A 660 14.01 -2.67 10.04
CA ALA A 660 14.99 -3.30 10.90
C ALA A 660 16.11 -2.29 11.21
N TYR A 661 16.51 -2.23 12.48
CA TYR A 661 17.40 -1.20 13.01
C TYR A 661 18.53 -1.82 13.83
N GLY A 662 19.67 -1.14 13.92
CA GLY A 662 20.76 -1.57 14.81
C GLY A 662 20.32 -1.46 16.27
N LEU A 663 20.67 -2.49 17.05
CA LEU A 663 20.47 -2.56 18.49
C LEU A 663 21.81 -2.86 19.19
N SER A 664 22.08 -2.12 20.25
CA SER A 664 23.28 -2.26 21.07
C SER A 664 22.92 -2.49 22.55
N ASP A 665 23.77 -3.21 23.27
CA ASP A 665 23.75 -3.32 24.73
C ASP A 665 24.44 -2.11 25.41
N ARG A 666 25.14 -1.29 24.62
CA ARG A 666 25.92 -0.12 25.06
C ARG A 666 25.53 1.13 24.29
N ILE A 667 25.58 2.27 24.96
CA ILE A 667 25.34 3.59 24.35
C ILE A 667 26.34 3.86 23.22
N HIS A 668 27.61 3.50 23.45
CA HIS A 668 28.70 3.65 22.49
C HIS A 668 29.21 2.28 22.05
N GLY A 669 29.11 2.00 20.73
CA GLY A 669 29.53 0.75 20.14
C GLY A 669 28.83 0.49 18.81
N LYS A 670 29.42 -0.39 17.99
CA LYS A 670 28.76 -0.90 16.78
C LYS A 670 27.59 -1.79 17.21
N PRO A 671 26.39 -1.65 16.62
CA PRO A 671 25.26 -2.47 17.01
C PRO A 671 25.53 -3.93 16.61
N ASN A 672 25.61 -4.80 17.62
CA ASN A 672 25.83 -6.24 17.44
C ASN A 672 24.54 -7.00 17.15
N TYR A 673 23.39 -6.37 17.40
CA TYR A 673 22.08 -6.95 17.20
C TYR A 673 21.27 -6.15 16.19
N THR A 674 20.24 -6.77 15.64
CA THR A 674 19.21 -6.11 14.84
C THR A 674 17.86 -6.25 15.53
N ILE A 675 17.13 -5.14 15.64
CA ILE A 675 15.77 -5.11 16.17
C ILE A 675 14.77 -4.75 15.07
N ALA A 676 13.67 -5.50 14.99
CA ALA A 676 12.50 -5.18 14.19
C ALA A 676 11.28 -5.00 15.09
N PHE A 677 10.31 -4.17 14.67
CA PHE A 677 9.13 -3.82 15.47
C PHE A 677 7.83 -4.21 14.77
N GLY A 678 6.79 -4.50 15.55
CA GLY A 678 5.42 -4.73 15.09
C GLY A 678 5.35 -5.77 13.98
N ARG A 679 4.68 -5.45 12.88
CA ARG A 679 4.58 -6.33 11.71
C ARG A 679 5.93 -6.81 11.19
N SER A 680 6.93 -5.94 11.16
CA SER A 680 8.28 -6.30 10.69
C SER A 680 8.93 -7.33 11.63
N ALA A 681 8.63 -7.29 12.93
CA ALA A 681 9.05 -8.32 13.87
C ALA A 681 8.43 -9.69 13.53
N LEU A 682 7.12 -9.72 13.29
CA LEU A 682 6.40 -10.94 12.93
C LEU A 682 6.89 -11.53 11.60
N LEU A 683 7.13 -10.66 10.60
CA LEU A 683 7.65 -11.07 9.29
C LEU A 683 9.08 -11.62 9.41
N LEU A 684 9.95 -10.95 10.14
CA LEU A 684 11.35 -11.38 10.30
C LEU A 684 11.44 -12.74 11.01
N GLU A 685 10.64 -12.96 12.05
CA GLU A 685 10.57 -14.25 12.75
C GLU A 685 10.28 -15.41 11.78
N THR A 686 9.35 -15.23 10.85
CA THR A 686 8.99 -16.29 9.89
C THR A 686 10.13 -16.71 8.96
N LEU A 687 11.17 -15.88 8.81
CA LEU A 687 12.31 -16.17 7.95
C LEU A 687 13.49 -16.82 8.68
N ILE A 688 13.62 -16.61 9.99
CA ILE A 688 14.86 -16.97 10.71
C ILE A 688 14.65 -17.92 11.87
N TRP A 689 13.40 -18.24 12.22
CA TRP A 689 13.08 -19.20 13.26
C TRP A 689 13.78 -20.56 13.09
N HIS A 690 13.95 -21.02 11.83
CA HIS A 690 14.54 -22.31 11.51
C HIS A 690 16.08 -22.32 11.64
N TRP A 691 16.69 -21.17 11.96
CA TRP A 691 18.13 -21.07 12.21
C TRP A 691 18.52 -21.44 13.64
N LYS A 692 17.56 -21.81 14.49
CA LYS A 692 17.78 -22.09 15.91
C LYS A 692 17.37 -23.52 16.29
N PRO A 693 18.00 -24.14 17.31
CA PRO A 693 17.67 -25.49 17.75
C PRO A 693 16.20 -25.60 18.17
N GLN A 694 15.54 -26.68 17.75
CA GLN A 694 14.13 -26.92 18.03
C GLN A 694 13.93 -27.43 19.47
N GLU A 695 13.39 -26.58 20.33
CA GLU A 695 12.45 -27.01 21.36
C GLU A 695 11.10 -26.37 20.98
N ASP A 696 10.15 -27.19 20.53
CA ASP A 696 8.83 -26.78 20.01
C ASP A 696 7.89 -26.37 21.16
N GLU A 697 8.32 -25.43 22.00
CA GLU A 697 7.52 -24.89 23.10
C GLU A 697 6.55 -23.77 22.67
N GLY A 698 6.45 -23.52 21.35
CA GLY A 698 5.66 -22.44 20.76
C GLY A 698 6.53 -21.25 20.36
N TRP A 699 6.26 -20.69 19.18
CA TRP A 699 6.99 -19.53 18.62
C TRP A 699 6.51 -18.17 19.18
N ILE A 700 5.50 -18.19 20.05
CA ILE A 700 5.06 -17.02 20.79
C ILE A 700 5.55 -17.18 22.23
N CYS A 701 6.36 -16.21 22.68
CA CYS A 701 6.88 -16.05 24.04
C CYS A 701 8.08 -16.92 24.39
#